data_AF-A0AB73G5P0-F1
#
_entry.id   AF-A0AB73G5P0-F1
#
_cell.length_a   1.000
_cell.length_b   1.000
_cell.length_c   1.000
_cell.angle_alpha   90.00
_cell.angle_beta   90.00
_cell.angle_gamma   90.00
#
_symmetry.space_group_name_H-M   'P 1'
#
loop_
_entity.id
_entity.type
_entity.pdbx_description
1 polymer ?
#
loop_
_entity_poly.entity_id
_entity_poly.type
_entity_poly.pdbx_seq_one_letter_code
_entity_poly.pdbx_strand_id
1 'polypeptide(L)'
;MARRNSIRRAGAGGLRVMFFCLAAAGTLPRCALAAGIVTDGGTATNVSLAPDGRQLVNLAPAVAGVSSNTYSSFNVTAAGATLNNTGINARTIVNQVTSTNPSLIQGEIAVAGPRANVVLANPNGITVNGGSFVNTGHVALSTGNVSFNDVQIAPGVIQRNVVLDTATGTIVVGPGGLESALIGLDLIAKTIRIDGPVHNTYTSPTAGVRLLAGRSQVKLDTGLSPTDDKHEWLTRSATMNPDTASSYAIDITAAGSLTSGRVELIVTDRGPGVRSAGPLNASLGDFLLTSNGNVELSNTKIDVAQDFSMTAQGGIALTDTQVKVNAGKANLATDGALTFAGSSLLASGSVKLSGAGIALNPDDAMAGSTVASSQSGVVLKSTADIVNVGSLVQGQAAIDADADSAGAVTLNAAGRILNQSLPQSRLGILFGVQGDVSLTAGGDVVNRNARILSNRNVSVVAGGDLNNVVDHDSGVQNGAVVGFSERGGRFLIFRHRSDGFTVDYGSLADASKLAYITADSGNVTVRAANVTNIGGSILSNGGAIDIAARDNLLTQAVFTGQASFRRSCFVFCSSSASSNVQAFGGVIEANTDITLKAGKQITNTGGTVLALGNLMLDAPKTLAQGVPGYTAINRDHDLKAWFGNRWAAIYAADTGGIFTGGSGKVRLTGEADIEGGAFNAPGGIAADGGVVTIRAPRREPLTIGNGNHLGLVSWFGL
;
A
#
# COMPACT_ATOMS: atom_id res chain seq x y z
N MET A 1 -66.28 13.01 -25.29
CA MET A 1 -66.83 12.16 -24.20
C MET A 1 -66.31 12.76 -22.89
N ALA A 2 -67.07 13.36 -21.97
CA ALA A 2 -68.33 12.94 -21.31
C ALA A 2 -68.19 11.55 -20.67
N ARG A 3 -68.44 11.27 -19.38
CA ARG A 3 -68.88 12.02 -18.15
C ARG A 3 -68.26 11.27 -16.93
N ARG A 4 -68.33 11.64 -15.63
CA ARG A 4 -69.15 12.60 -14.84
C ARG A 4 -68.39 12.99 -13.55
N ASN A 5 -68.81 14.06 -12.85
CA ASN A 5 -68.52 14.35 -11.43
C ASN A 5 -69.80 14.17 -10.59
N SER A 6 -69.68 13.81 -9.31
CA SER A 6 -70.63 14.13 -8.19
C SER A 6 -70.09 13.55 -6.87
N ILE A 7 -69.76 14.23 -5.76
CA ILE A 7 -70.12 15.52 -5.11
C ILE A 7 -71.43 15.53 -4.26
N ARG A 8 -71.29 16.05 -3.02
CA ARG A 8 -72.26 16.45 -1.96
C ARG A 8 -72.79 15.31 -1.04
N ARG A 9 -72.58 15.38 0.29
CA ARG A 9 -72.98 16.34 1.37
C ARG A 9 -74.44 16.15 1.80
N ALA A 10 -74.66 15.85 3.09
CA ALA A 10 -75.21 16.77 4.11
C ALA A 10 -75.70 15.99 5.35
N GLY A 11 -75.66 16.62 6.54
CA GLY A 11 -76.22 16.04 7.77
C GLY A 11 -75.64 16.69 9.03
N ALA A 12 -76.25 17.80 9.48
CA ALA A 12 -75.92 18.44 10.75
C ALA A 12 -77.04 18.21 11.77
N GLY A 13 -76.67 18.04 13.04
CA GLY A 13 -77.60 17.81 14.16
C GLY A 13 -77.02 16.78 15.15
N GLY A 14 -76.98 17.02 16.46
CA GLY A 14 -77.44 18.20 17.19
C GLY A 14 -76.84 18.30 18.60
N LEU A 15 -77.12 19.42 19.24
CA LEU A 15 -76.58 19.86 20.53
C LEU A 15 -77.22 19.10 21.72
N ARG A 16 -76.41 18.55 22.64
CA ARG A 16 -76.82 18.35 24.05
C ARG A 16 -75.66 18.57 25.02
N VAL A 17 -76.00 19.17 26.16
CA VAL A 17 -75.13 19.68 27.22
C VAL A 17 -75.42 18.91 28.50
N MET A 18 -74.39 18.44 29.24
CA MET A 18 -74.28 18.68 30.69
C MET A 18 -72.94 18.21 31.31
N PHE A 19 -72.61 18.84 32.44
CA PHE A 19 -71.40 18.71 33.26
C PHE A 19 -71.28 17.36 34.01
N PHE A 20 -70.06 16.92 34.32
CA PHE A 20 -69.52 16.94 35.70
C PHE A 20 -67.98 16.77 35.75
N CYS A 21 -67.39 17.08 36.91
CA CYS A 21 -65.99 17.47 37.09
C CYS A 21 -64.99 16.34 37.43
N LEU A 22 -63.71 16.75 37.46
CA LEU A 22 -62.58 16.21 38.27
C LEU A 22 -61.89 14.90 37.83
N ALA A 23 -60.70 15.04 37.23
CA ALA A 23 -59.44 14.41 37.69
C ALA A 23 -58.26 14.77 36.77
N ALA A 24 -57.56 15.87 37.03
CA ALA A 24 -56.27 16.17 36.41
C ALA A 24 -55.15 15.87 37.40
N ALA A 25 -54.48 14.73 37.28
CA ALA A 25 -53.31 14.39 38.09
C ALA A 25 -52.36 13.38 37.39
N GLY A 26 -51.23 13.89 36.91
CA GLY A 26 -49.93 13.22 37.02
C GLY A 26 -49.69 11.88 36.30
N THR A 27 -49.35 11.95 35.01
CA THR A 27 -48.34 11.05 34.43
C THR A 27 -47.27 11.86 33.70
N LEU A 28 -46.38 12.49 34.47
CA LEU A 28 -45.09 12.93 33.91
C LEU A 28 -44.33 11.69 33.41
N PRO A 29 -43.57 11.78 32.30
CA PRO A 29 -42.68 10.71 31.90
C PRO A 29 -41.65 10.51 33.02
N ARG A 30 -41.62 9.30 33.60
CA ARG A 30 -40.51 8.90 34.47
C ARG A 30 -39.26 8.78 33.61
N CYS A 31 -38.46 9.84 33.56
CA CYS A 31 -37.05 9.70 33.20
C CYS A 31 -36.44 8.68 34.16
N ALA A 32 -36.09 7.50 33.64
CA ALA A 32 -35.30 6.53 34.37
C ALA A 32 -33.87 7.08 34.48
N LEU A 33 -33.64 7.91 35.50
CA LEU A 33 -32.29 8.27 35.92
C LEU A 33 -31.59 6.96 36.31
N ALA A 34 -30.43 6.69 35.70
CA ALA A 34 -29.57 5.62 36.18
C ALA A 34 -29.27 5.87 37.66
N ALA A 35 -29.43 4.86 38.50
CA ALA A 35 -28.99 4.95 39.89
C ALA A 35 -27.50 5.29 39.89
N GLY A 36 -27.06 6.21 40.74
CA GLY A 36 -25.65 6.62 40.82
C GLY A 36 -24.74 5.50 41.35
N ILE A 37 -23.66 5.88 42.02
CA ILE A 37 -22.87 4.94 42.81
C ILE A 37 -23.73 4.45 44.00
N VAL A 38 -23.96 3.14 44.08
CA VAL A 38 -24.71 2.46 45.14
C VAL A 38 -23.93 1.21 45.53
N THR A 39 -23.59 1.08 46.82
CA THR A 39 -22.88 -0.10 47.34
C THR A 39 -23.79 -1.34 47.32
N ASP A 40 -23.20 -2.53 47.33
CA ASP A 40 -23.94 -3.80 47.50
C ASP A 40 -23.92 -4.32 48.95
N GLY A 41 -23.10 -3.72 49.81
CA GLY A 41 -22.88 -4.16 51.20
C GLY A 41 -21.84 -5.28 51.35
N GLY A 42 -21.17 -5.70 50.26
CA GLY A 42 -20.11 -6.72 50.29
C GLY A 42 -18.80 -6.23 50.91
N THR A 43 -18.54 -4.92 50.88
CA THR A 43 -17.36 -4.27 51.48
C THR A 43 -17.76 -3.18 52.47
N ALA A 44 -16.82 -2.77 53.33
CA ALA A 44 -16.97 -1.64 54.26
C ALA A 44 -16.92 -0.26 53.55
N THR A 45 -17.44 -0.19 52.33
CA THR A 45 -17.52 1.02 51.51
C THR A 45 -18.82 1.76 51.83
N ASN A 46 -18.78 3.09 51.88
CA ASN A 46 -19.97 3.91 52.06
C ASN A 46 -20.01 5.03 51.01
N VAL A 47 -21.20 5.42 50.58
CA VAL A 47 -21.41 6.50 49.60
C VAL A 47 -22.37 7.53 50.18
N SER A 48 -21.96 8.79 50.12
CA SER A 48 -22.78 9.95 50.50
C SER A 48 -22.84 10.96 49.34
N LEU A 49 -23.86 11.81 49.34
CA LEU A 49 -23.95 12.93 48.39
C LEU A 49 -23.36 14.19 49.02
N ALA A 50 -22.43 14.84 48.33
CA ALA A 50 -21.87 16.14 48.71
C ALA A 50 -22.82 17.29 48.28
N PRO A 51 -22.70 18.49 48.88
CA PRO A 51 -23.62 19.60 48.61
C PRO A 51 -23.61 20.12 47.16
N ASP A 52 -22.55 19.85 46.42
CA ASP A 52 -22.37 20.15 44.98
C ASP A 52 -23.01 19.08 44.05
N GLY A 53 -23.62 18.04 44.62
CA GLY A 53 -24.19 16.92 43.89
C GLY A 53 -23.19 15.81 43.53
N ARG A 54 -21.91 15.92 43.95
CA ARG A 54 -20.92 14.84 43.76
C ARG A 54 -21.19 13.68 44.69
N GLN A 55 -20.87 12.48 44.23
CA GLN A 55 -20.89 11.30 45.10
C GLN A 55 -19.54 11.10 45.77
N LEU A 56 -19.51 11.24 47.10
CA LEU A 56 -18.35 10.96 47.92
C LEU A 56 -18.36 9.48 48.31
N VAL A 57 -17.34 8.75 47.86
CA VAL A 57 -17.13 7.33 48.14
C VAL A 57 -16.08 7.22 49.25
N ASN A 58 -16.51 6.84 50.45
CA ASN A 58 -15.63 6.47 51.55
C ASN A 58 -15.18 5.02 51.34
N LEU A 59 -13.88 4.86 51.12
CA LEU A 59 -13.27 3.59 50.69
C LEU A 59 -13.15 2.59 51.85
N ALA A 60 -13.26 1.30 51.53
CA ALA A 60 -12.97 0.23 52.46
C ALA A 60 -11.46 0.20 52.82
N PRO A 61 -11.07 -0.30 54.02
CA PRO A 61 -9.68 -0.41 54.43
C PRO A 61 -8.79 -1.14 53.41
N ALA A 62 -7.57 -0.64 53.20
CA ALA A 62 -6.63 -1.21 52.25
C ALA A 62 -5.92 -2.46 52.82
N VAL A 63 -5.85 -3.52 52.03
CA VAL A 63 -5.06 -4.73 52.32
C VAL A 63 -3.86 -4.76 51.36
N ALA A 64 -2.63 -4.82 51.89
CA ALA A 64 -1.40 -4.79 51.09
C ALA A 64 -1.29 -3.58 50.12
N GLY A 65 -1.93 -2.46 50.45
CA GLY A 65 -2.01 -1.26 49.61
C GLY A 65 -3.16 -1.22 48.60
N VAL A 66 -4.04 -2.23 48.58
CA VAL A 66 -5.23 -2.30 47.71
C VAL A 66 -6.51 -2.13 48.52
N SER A 67 -7.30 -1.11 48.21
CA SER A 67 -8.68 -0.96 48.72
C SER A 67 -9.64 -1.58 47.71
N SER A 68 -10.45 -2.55 48.13
CA SER A 68 -11.46 -3.20 47.29
C SER A 68 -12.86 -2.76 47.71
N ASN A 69 -13.66 -2.32 46.75
CA ASN A 69 -14.96 -1.69 46.97
C ASN A 69 -15.99 -2.29 46.00
N THR A 70 -17.12 -2.77 46.51
CA THR A 70 -18.14 -3.47 45.73
C THR A 70 -19.47 -2.70 45.65
N TYR A 71 -20.12 -2.79 44.49
CA TYR A 71 -21.24 -1.93 44.11
C TYR A 71 -22.35 -2.69 43.40
N SER A 72 -23.59 -2.38 43.76
CA SER A 72 -24.78 -2.79 43.01
C SER A 72 -25.01 -1.87 41.79
N SER A 73 -24.44 -0.67 41.81
CA SER A 73 -24.42 0.29 40.70
C SER A 73 -23.20 1.19 40.82
N PHE A 74 -22.49 1.45 39.72
CA PHE A 74 -21.43 2.47 39.67
C PHE A 74 -21.64 3.32 38.42
N ASN A 75 -22.41 4.40 38.57
CA ASN A 75 -22.64 5.40 37.55
C ASN A 75 -22.22 6.77 38.09
N VAL A 76 -21.51 7.55 37.27
CA VAL A 76 -21.00 8.87 37.63
C VAL A 76 -21.67 9.89 36.72
N THR A 77 -22.47 10.77 37.30
CA THR A 77 -23.13 11.86 36.56
C THR A 77 -22.14 12.99 36.24
N ALA A 78 -22.56 13.99 35.47
CA ALA A 78 -21.75 15.17 35.14
C ALA A 78 -21.28 15.99 36.37
N ALA A 79 -21.88 15.81 37.55
CA ALA A 79 -21.35 16.41 38.78
C ALA A 79 -19.97 15.81 39.15
N GLY A 80 -19.78 14.52 38.88
CA GLY A 80 -18.59 13.75 39.22
C GLY A 80 -18.71 12.95 40.53
N ALA A 81 -17.62 12.27 40.87
CA ALA A 81 -17.46 11.46 42.07
C ALA A 81 -16.08 11.70 42.71
N THR A 82 -15.99 11.42 44.00
CA THR A 82 -14.76 11.60 44.78
C THR A 82 -14.47 10.34 45.58
N LEU A 83 -13.35 9.68 45.28
CA LEU A 83 -12.84 8.52 46.01
C LEU A 83 -12.00 9.01 47.20
N ASN A 84 -12.49 8.84 48.42
CA ASN A 84 -11.83 9.34 49.62
C ASN A 84 -10.72 8.38 50.08
N ASN A 85 -9.49 8.67 49.65
CA ASN A 85 -8.28 7.93 50.04
C ASN A 85 -7.60 8.52 51.30
N THR A 86 -8.15 9.58 51.87
CA THR A 86 -7.64 10.22 53.10
C THR A 86 -7.70 9.24 54.28
N GLY A 87 -6.57 8.98 54.93
CA GLY A 87 -6.47 8.01 56.03
C GLY A 87 -6.43 6.54 55.60
N ILE A 88 -7.00 6.19 54.44
CA ILE A 88 -6.94 4.84 53.86
C ILE A 88 -5.58 4.58 53.19
N ASN A 89 -5.01 5.59 52.51
CA ASN A 89 -3.68 5.54 51.88
C ASN A 89 -3.47 4.34 50.93
N ALA A 90 -4.52 3.91 50.22
CA ALA A 90 -4.40 2.86 49.21
C ALA A 90 -3.53 3.33 48.03
N ARG A 91 -2.61 2.47 47.58
CA ARG A 91 -1.90 2.64 46.30
C ARG A 91 -2.81 2.33 45.13
N THR A 92 -3.71 1.36 45.26
CA THR A 92 -4.68 0.99 44.22
C THR A 92 -6.09 0.91 44.81
N ILE A 93 -7.04 1.55 44.14
CA ILE A 93 -8.46 1.56 44.51
C ILE A 93 -9.20 0.75 43.45
N VAL A 94 -9.77 -0.39 43.85
CA VAL A 94 -10.57 -1.26 42.99
C VAL A 94 -12.04 -1.01 43.27
N ASN A 95 -12.78 -0.70 42.21
CA ASN A 95 -14.22 -0.50 42.21
C ASN A 95 -14.84 -1.59 41.33
N GLN A 96 -15.61 -2.51 41.91
CA GLN A 96 -16.20 -3.64 41.22
C GLN A 96 -17.73 -3.57 41.27
N VAL A 97 -18.38 -3.61 40.11
CA VAL A 97 -19.84 -3.80 40.04
C VAL A 97 -20.14 -5.30 40.08
N THR A 98 -21.01 -5.71 41.01
CA THR A 98 -21.39 -7.10 41.27
C THR A 98 -22.79 -7.46 40.78
N SER A 99 -23.58 -6.46 40.38
CA SER A 99 -24.89 -6.64 39.76
C SER A 99 -24.78 -6.92 38.25
N THR A 100 -25.93 -6.99 37.57
CA THR A 100 -26.03 -7.11 36.11
C THR A 100 -26.14 -5.75 35.39
N ASN A 101 -25.98 -4.63 36.10
CA ASN A 101 -26.13 -3.29 35.52
C ASN A 101 -24.81 -2.81 34.88
N PRO A 102 -24.81 -2.25 33.65
CA PRO A 102 -23.64 -1.58 33.08
C PRO A 102 -23.34 -0.26 33.80
N SER A 103 -22.12 0.24 33.63
CA SER A 103 -21.66 1.52 34.17
C SER A 103 -21.69 2.63 33.11
N LEU A 104 -22.07 3.83 33.52
CA LEU A 104 -22.08 5.06 32.73
C LEU A 104 -21.33 6.17 33.48
N ILE A 105 -20.27 6.69 32.87
CA ILE A 105 -19.37 7.70 33.43
C ILE A 105 -19.45 8.96 32.56
N GLN A 106 -20.03 10.03 33.09
CA GLN A 106 -20.30 11.30 32.39
C GLN A 106 -19.65 12.52 33.05
N GLY A 107 -18.74 12.28 34.00
CA GLY A 107 -18.06 13.33 34.75
C GLY A 107 -16.80 12.80 35.42
N GLU A 108 -16.14 13.70 36.14
CA GLU A 108 -14.84 13.47 36.76
C GLU A 108 -14.88 12.46 37.93
N ILE A 109 -13.88 11.59 38.02
CA ILE A 109 -13.59 10.74 39.18
C ILE A 109 -12.27 11.22 39.81
N ALA A 110 -12.37 11.90 40.95
CA ALA A 110 -11.21 12.46 41.65
C ALA A 110 -10.81 11.58 42.85
N VAL A 111 -9.51 11.36 43.06
CA VAL A 111 -8.99 10.75 44.30
C VAL A 111 -8.64 11.85 45.30
N ALA A 112 -9.32 11.89 46.45
CA ALA A 112 -9.00 12.81 47.54
C ALA A 112 -7.95 12.20 48.48
N GLY A 113 -6.91 12.96 48.83
CA GLY A 113 -5.78 12.48 49.63
C GLY A 113 -4.61 12.00 48.75
N PRO A 114 -3.87 10.95 49.15
CA PRO A 114 -2.75 10.43 48.37
C PRO A 114 -3.16 9.94 46.98
N ARG A 115 -2.33 10.24 45.96
CA ARG A 115 -2.48 9.75 44.58
C ARG A 115 -2.58 8.22 44.57
N ALA A 116 -3.50 7.67 43.78
CA ALA A 116 -3.74 6.22 43.68
C ALA A 116 -3.93 5.76 42.23
N ASN A 117 -3.67 4.49 41.96
CA ASN A 117 -4.17 3.83 40.75
C ASN A 117 -5.65 3.50 40.94
N VAL A 118 -6.45 3.56 39.86
CA VAL A 118 -7.89 3.28 39.92
C VAL A 118 -8.25 2.16 38.95
N VAL A 119 -8.92 1.13 39.46
CA VAL A 119 -9.54 0.08 38.64
C VAL A 119 -11.05 0.23 38.75
N LEU A 120 -11.75 0.28 37.62
CA LEU A 120 -13.21 0.18 37.54
C LEU A 120 -13.55 -1.06 36.71
N ALA A 121 -14.12 -2.08 37.36
CA ALA A 121 -14.46 -3.35 36.75
C ALA A 121 -15.98 -3.57 36.75
N ASN A 122 -16.57 -3.74 35.56
CA ASN A 122 -17.97 -4.08 35.38
C ASN A 122 -18.14 -5.05 34.19
N PRO A 123 -18.32 -6.37 34.44
CA PRO A 123 -18.47 -7.37 33.38
C PRO A 123 -19.65 -7.16 32.43
N ASN A 124 -20.63 -6.32 32.80
CA ASN A 124 -21.79 -5.97 31.98
C ASN A 124 -21.50 -4.85 30.97
N GLY A 125 -20.36 -4.16 31.10
CA GLY A 125 -19.95 -3.07 30.22
C GLY A 125 -19.77 -1.72 30.92
N ILE A 126 -18.98 -0.86 30.30
CA ILE A 126 -18.68 0.50 30.78
C ILE A 126 -18.83 1.48 29.60
N THR A 127 -19.66 2.51 29.76
CA THR A 127 -19.76 3.63 28.83
C THR A 127 -19.15 4.88 29.46
N VAL A 128 -18.21 5.52 28.79
CA VAL A 128 -17.62 6.81 29.19
C VAL A 128 -18.05 7.87 28.18
N ASN A 129 -18.58 9.00 28.63
CA ASN A 129 -19.11 10.05 27.75
C ASN A 129 -18.92 11.42 28.41
N GLY A 130 -17.71 11.98 28.35
CA GLY A 130 -17.29 13.15 29.12
C GLY A 130 -16.65 12.80 30.47
N GLY A 131 -16.03 11.62 30.58
CA GLY A 131 -15.34 11.20 31.80
C GLY A 131 -13.92 11.77 31.90
N SER A 132 -13.45 11.96 33.13
CA SER A 132 -12.06 12.32 33.43
C SER A 132 -11.62 11.76 34.78
N PHE A 133 -10.31 11.69 35.01
CA PHE A 133 -9.70 11.17 36.24
C PHE A 133 -8.67 12.16 36.77
N VAL A 134 -8.72 12.44 38.07
CA VAL A 134 -7.88 13.44 38.73
C VAL A 134 -7.20 12.85 39.97
N ASN A 135 -5.92 13.21 40.15
CA ASN A 135 -5.04 12.66 41.19
C ASN A 135 -4.90 11.13 41.12
N THR A 136 -4.86 10.60 39.89
CA THR A 136 -4.69 9.18 39.60
C THR A 136 -3.36 8.89 38.92
N GLY A 137 -2.79 7.72 39.17
CA GLY A 137 -1.58 7.22 38.52
C GLY A 137 -1.92 6.53 37.20
N HIS A 138 -2.16 5.23 37.29
CA HIS A 138 -2.74 4.40 36.24
C HIS A 138 -4.25 4.23 36.44
N VAL A 139 -4.99 4.09 35.35
CA VAL A 139 -6.44 3.82 35.34
C VAL A 139 -6.71 2.61 34.45
N ALA A 140 -7.34 1.57 35.01
CA ALA A 140 -7.88 0.44 34.25
C ALA A 140 -9.41 0.45 34.26
N LEU A 141 -10.02 0.60 33.09
CA LEU A 141 -11.44 0.34 32.89
C LEU A 141 -11.58 -1.08 32.32
N SER A 142 -12.32 -1.95 32.99
CA SER A 142 -12.38 -3.36 32.61
C SER A 142 -13.78 -3.97 32.64
N THR A 143 -14.01 -4.93 31.75
CA THR A 143 -15.16 -5.86 31.80
C THR A 143 -14.74 -7.26 32.25
N GLY A 144 -13.53 -7.39 32.81
CA GLY A 144 -13.08 -8.60 33.46
C GLY A 144 -13.68 -8.79 34.86
N ASN A 145 -13.84 -10.05 35.25
CA ASN A 145 -14.10 -10.40 36.64
C ASN A 145 -12.85 -10.13 37.47
N VAL A 146 -13.01 -9.48 38.62
CA VAL A 146 -11.89 -9.17 39.52
C VAL A 146 -11.60 -10.38 40.41
N SER A 147 -10.32 -10.77 40.46
CA SER A 147 -9.76 -11.63 41.50
C SER A 147 -8.45 -11.04 42.01
N PHE A 148 -7.87 -11.64 43.06
CA PHE A 148 -6.65 -11.15 43.71
C PHE A 148 -5.58 -12.25 43.77
N ASN A 149 -4.33 -11.85 43.62
CA ASN A 149 -3.16 -12.73 43.70
C ASN A 149 -2.20 -12.17 44.76
N ASP A 150 -2.18 -12.81 45.94
CA ASP A 150 -1.33 -12.41 47.06
C ASP A 150 0.02 -13.12 46.99
N VAL A 151 1.10 -12.34 46.91
CA VAL A 151 2.49 -12.81 46.82
C VAL A 151 3.24 -12.35 48.07
N GLN A 152 3.93 -13.26 48.75
CA GLN A 152 4.83 -12.91 49.86
C GLN A 152 6.19 -12.46 49.31
N ILE A 153 6.48 -11.17 49.38
CA ILE A 153 7.71 -10.56 48.84
C ILE A 153 8.86 -10.50 49.86
N ALA A 154 8.53 -10.57 51.16
CA ALA A 154 9.48 -10.73 52.26
C ALA A 154 8.77 -11.43 53.44
N PRO A 155 9.48 -11.96 54.46
CA PRO A 155 8.84 -12.55 55.64
C PRO A 155 7.82 -11.59 56.29
N GLY A 156 6.55 -11.98 56.31
CA GLY A 156 5.45 -11.16 56.84
C GLY A 156 4.98 -10.01 55.94
N VAL A 157 5.55 -9.80 54.76
CA VAL A 157 5.17 -8.74 53.82
C VAL A 157 4.51 -9.34 52.59
N ILE A 158 3.22 -9.06 52.42
CA ILE A 158 2.41 -9.47 51.27
C ILE A 158 2.20 -8.31 50.28
N GLN A 159 2.15 -8.63 49.00
CA GLN A 159 1.70 -7.77 47.91
C GLN A 159 0.46 -8.40 47.27
N ARG A 160 -0.64 -7.65 47.17
CA ARG A 160 -1.92 -8.08 46.58
C ARG A 160 -2.07 -7.56 45.16
N ASN A 161 -1.75 -8.35 44.16
CA ASN A 161 -1.97 -7.97 42.76
C ASN A 161 -3.44 -8.15 42.37
N VAL A 162 -3.92 -7.32 41.44
CA VAL A 162 -5.28 -7.44 40.89
C VAL A 162 -5.22 -8.29 39.63
N VAL A 163 -6.14 -9.25 39.50
CA VAL A 163 -6.29 -10.08 38.30
C VAL A 163 -7.66 -9.79 37.67
N LEU A 164 -7.69 -9.64 36.36
CA LEU A 164 -8.87 -9.32 35.56
C LEU A 164 -9.08 -10.41 34.50
N ASP A 165 -10.12 -11.22 34.69
CA ASP A 165 -10.50 -12.31 33.79
C ASP A 165 -11.61 -11.86 32.84
N THR A 166 -11.22 -11.49 31.62
CA THR A 166 -12.06 -10.84 30.61
C THR A 166 -12.58 -11.84 29.58
N ALA A 167 -13.90 -11.98 29.50
CA ALA A 167 -14.58 -12.89 28.58
C ALA A 167 -15.82 -12.28 27.87
N THR A 168 -16.48 -11.30 28.49
CA THR A 168 -17.71 -10.65 28.01
C THR A 168 -17.64 -9.14 28.23
N GLY A 169 -18.64 -8.40 27.76
CA GLY A 169 -18.79 -6.97 28.02
C GLY A 169 -18.11 -6.05 26.98
N THR A 170 -18.63 -4.83 26.89
CA THR A 170 -18.15 -3.80 25.96
C THR A 170 -17.72 -2.55 26.72
N ILE A 171 -16.60 -1.95 26.33
CA ILE A 171 -16.27 -0.57 26.70
C ILE A 171 -16.64 0.34 25.53
N VAL A 172 -17.42 1.39 25.78
CA VAL A 172 -17.77 2.41 24.80
C VAL A 172 -17.28 3.78 25.28
N VAL A 173 -16.44 4.44 24.51
CA VAL A 173 -16.17 5.88 24.69
C VAL A 173 -17.08 6.65 23.74
N GLY A 174 -18.12 7.28 24.28
CA GLY A 174 -19.10 8.07 23.55
C GLY A 174 -18.55 9.44 23.07
N PRO A 175 -19.38 10.24 22.37
CA PRO A 175 -18.94 11.49 21.73
C PRO A 175 -18.34 12.56 22.65
N GLY A 176 -18.68 12.57 23.94
CA GLY A 176 -18.08 13.43 24.95
C GLY A 176 -16.65 13.04 25.34
N GLY A 177 -16.16 11.88 24.90
CA GLY A 177 -14.78 11.44 25.05
C GLY A 177 -14.37 11.05 26.46
N LEU A 178 -13.05 10.91 26.62
CA LEU A 178 -12.32 10.65 27.85
C LEU A 178 -10.99 11.40 27.81
N GLU A 179 -10.81 12.43 28.64
CA GLU A 179 -9.57 13.20 28.75
C GLU A 179 -9.04 13.17 30.18
N SER A 180 -7.74 12.89 30.37
CA SER A 180 -7.09 12.84 31.69
C SER A 180 -5.56 12.92 31.58
N ALA A 181 -4.87 13.36 32.63
CA ALA A 181 -3.41 13.32 32.72
C ALA A 181 -2.96 12.08 33.51
N LEU A 182 -2.73 10.97 32.81
CA LEU A 182 -2.49 9.64 33.40
C LEU A 182 -1.12 9.07 33.01
N ILE A 183 -0.52 8.27 33.88
CA ILE A 183 0.66 7.49 33.49
C ILE A 183 0.24 6.38 32.52
N GLY A 184 -0.87 5.71 32.80
CA GLY A 184 -1.46 4.70 31.93
C GLY A 184 -2.99 4.77 31.96
N LEU A 185 -3.60 4.61 30.78
CA LEU A 185 -5.03 4.37 30.62
C LEU A 185 -5.21 3.04 29.88
N ASP A 186 -5.65 2.01 30.59
CA ASP A 186 -5.91 0.67 30.05
C ASP A 186 -7.43 0.44 29.93
N LEU A 187 -7.91 0.19 28.71
CA LEU A 187 -9.27 -0.23 28.42
C LEU A 187 -9.24 -1.74 28.12
N ILE A 188 -9.81 -2.57 29.00
CA ILE A 188 -9.64 -4.03 28.99
C ILE A 188 -11.01 -4.72 28.88
N ALA A 189 -11.42 -5.14 27.68
CA ALA A 189 -12.77 -5.70 27.49
C ALA A 189 -12.87 -6.79 26.42
N LYS A 190 -14.01 -7.50 26.35
CA LYS A 190 -14.26 -8.40 25.22
C LYS A 190 -14.35 -7.64 23.90
N THR A 191 -14.96 -6.45 23.93
CA THR A 191 -15.05 -5.52 22.80
C THR A 191 -14.86 -4.07 23.25
N ILE A 192 -14.26 -3.23 22.41
CA ILE A 192 -14.02 -1.80 22.68
C ILE A 192 -14.48 -0.99 21.47
N ARG A 193 -15.27 0.05 21.70
CA ARG A 193 -15.77 0.98 20.68
C ARG A 193 -15.47 2.43 21.06
N ILE A 194 -14.91 3.19 20.12
CA ILE A 194 -14.48 4.58 20.32
C ILE A 194 -15.26 5.49 19.34
N ASP A 195 -16.18 6.27 19.90
CA ASP A 195 -17.11 7.20 19.23
C ASP A 195 -16.80 8.67 19.52
N GLY A 196 -15.78 8.93 20.33
CA GLY A 196 -15.28 10.26 20.68
C GLY A 196 -13.80 10.23 21.05
N PRO A 197 -13.20 11.38 21.38
CA PRO A 197 -11.76 11.48 21.63
C PRO A 197 -11.35 10.79 22.93
N VAL A 198 -10.28 9.99 22.88
CA VAL A 198 -9.52 9.53 24.06
C VAL A 198 -8.18 10.25 24.07
N HIS A 199 -7.96 11.08 25.09
CA HIS A 199 -6.78 11.95 25.18
C HIS A 199 -6.10 11.79 26.54
N ASN A 200 -4.93 11.17 26.54
CA ASN A 200 -4.05 11.20 27.70
C ASN A 200 -3.07 12.38 27.55
N THR A 201 -3.22 13.38 28.41
CA THR A 201 -2.46 14.64 28.38
C THR A 201 -1.13 14.59 29.15
N TYR A 202 -0.75 13.43 29.70
CA TYR A 202 0.50 13.28 30.44
C TYR A 202 1.72 13.22 29.51
N THR A 203 2.60 14.20 29.62
CA THR A 203 3.79 14.37 28.77
C THR A 203 4.94 13.42 29.16
N SER A 204 4.87 12.16 28.76
CA SER A 204 6.00 11.22 28.83
C SER A 204 6.00 10.25 27.62
N PRO A 205 7.17 9.83 27.08
CA PRO A 205 7.24 8.78 26.05
C PRO A 205 6.75 7.41 26.56
N THR A 206 6.69 7.19 27.87
CA THR A 206 6.12 5.97 28.48
C THR A 206 4.63 6.10 28.81
N ALA A 207 4.04 7.29 28.73
CA ALA A 207 2.63 7.49 29.09
C ALA A 207 1.69 6.89 28.04
N GLY A 208 0.93 5.87 28.46
CA GLY A 208 0.20 4.98 27.57
C GLY A 208 -1.30 5.24 27.50
N VAL A 209 -1.87 5.05 26.31
CA VAL A 209 -3.27 4.61 26.14
C VAL A 209 -3.23 3.21 25.52
N ARG A 210 -3.77 2.22 26.22
CA ARG A 210 -3.81 0.82 25.80
C ARG A 210 -5.25 0.34 25.67
N LEU A 211 -5.61 -0.18 24.50
CA LEU A 211 -6.85 -0.88 24.24
C LEU A 211 -6.54 -2.37 24.15
N LEU A 212 -7.02 -3.16 25.11
CA LEU A 212 -6.88 -4.61 25.15
C LEU A 212 -8.25 -5.25 24.96
N ALA A 213 -8.49 -5.77 23.75
CA ALA A 213 -9.76 -6.38 23.37
C ALA A 213 -9.66 -7.90 23.15
N GLY A 214 -10.78 -8.59 23.31
CA GLY A 214 -10.90 -10.03 23.20
C GLY A 214 -10.78 -10.76 24.54
N ARG A 215 -10.79 -12.09 24.50
CA ARG A 215 -10.65 -12.92 25.70
C ARG A 215 -9.23 -12.80 26.26
N SER A 216 -9.09 -12.33 27.49
CA SER A 216 -7.77 -12.07 28.09
C SER A 216 -7.78 -12.26 29.60
N GLN A 217 -6.63 -12.65 30.15
CA GLN A 217 -6.34 -12.62 31.57
C GLN A 217 -5.19 -11.67 31.79
N VAL A 218 -5.43 -10.69 32.67
CA VAL A 218 -4.51 -9.60 32.97
C VAL A 218 -4.19 -9.61 34.46
N LYS A 219 -2.93 -9.39 34.82
CA LYS A 219 -2.49 -9.11 36.18
C LYS A 219 -1.90 -7.71 36.25
N LEU A 220 -2.47 -6.87 37.11
CA LEU A 220 -2.00 -5.53 37.43
C LEU A 220 -1.11 -5.58 38.69
N ASP A 221 0.12 -5.09 38.58
CA ASP A 221 1.06 -4.96 39.68
C ASP A 221 0.74 -3.71 40.51
N THR A 222 0.21 -3.91 41.72
CA THR A 222 -0.15 -2.84 42.67
C THR A 222 0.95 -2.54 43.70
N GLY A 223 2.11 -3.21 43.57
CA GLY A 223 3.32 -2.87 44.28
C GLY A 223 3.93 -1.56 43.74
N LEU A 224 3.77 -1.30 42.44
CA LEU A 224 4.21 -0.07 41.79
C LEU A 224 3.55 1.19 42.37
N SER A 225 4.32 2.29 42.40
CA SER A 225 3.81 3.57 42.87
C SER A 225 2.82 4.17 41.86
N PRO A 226 1.75 4.85 42.30
CA PRO A 226 0.92 5.72 41.46
C PRO A 226 1.65 6.91 40.80
N THR A 227 2.96 7.03 41.04
CA THR A 227 3.87 7.99 40.41
C THR A 227 4.96 7.32 39.57
N ASP A 228 4.92 6.00 39.38
CA ASP A 228 5.91 5.26 38.60
C ASP A 228 5.51 5.20 37.13
N ASP A 229 6.30 5.86 36.28
CA ASP A 229 6.19 5.92 34.83
C ASP A 229 7.29 5.16 34.09
N LYS A 230 8.04 4.29 34.79
CA LYS A 230 9.20 3.56 34.24
C LYS A 230 8.98 2.06 34.13
N HIS A 231 8.03 1.51 34.89
CA HIS A 231 7.73 0.08 34.92
C HIS A 231 6.34 -0.21 34.35
N GLU A 232 6.24 -1.32 33.63
CA GLU A 232 4.97 -1.83 33.12
C GLU A 232 4.14 -2.42 34.27
N TRP A 233 2.99 -1.80 34.55
CA TRP A 233 2.09 -2.27 35.60
C TRP A 233 1.19 -3.43 35.15
N LEU A 234 0.98 -3.61 33.85
CA LEU A 234 0.06 -4.61 33.30
C LEU A 234 0.82 -5.77 32.66
N THR A 235 0.60 -6.97 33.18
CA THR A 235 1.13 -8.21 32.60
C THR A 235 0.00 -9.11 32.12
N ARG A 236 0.24 -9.87 31.04
CA ARG A 236 -0.76 -10.75 30.43
C ARG A 236 -0.35 -12.22 30.48
N SER A 237 -1.31 -13.10 30.69
CA SER A 237 -1.10 -14.56 30.60
C SER A 237 -1.01 -14.99 29.13
N ALA A 238 0.05 -15.73 28.78
CA ALA A 238 0.30 -16.20 27.41
C ALA A 238 -0.43 -17.51 27.04
N THR A 239 -1.09 -18.16 28.00
CA THR A 239 -1.64 -19.53 27.90
C THR A 239 -3.09 -19.61 27.44
N MET A 240 -3.70 -18.49 27.05
CA MET A 240 -5.11 -18.44 26.64
C MET A 240 -5.25 -18.78 25.15
N ASN A 241 -6.03 -19.83 24.85
CA ASN A 241 -6.46 -20.10 23.47
C ASN A 241 -7.33 -18.92 22.97
N PRO A 242 -7.06 -18.38 21.76
CA PRO A 242 -7.85 -17.29 21.21
C PRO A 242 -9.27 -17.77 20.86
N ASP A 243 -10.30 -17.05 21.30
CA ASP A 243 -11.65 -17.26 20.78
C ASP A 243 -11.72 -16.79 19.31
N THR A 244 -12.79 -17.13 18.59
CA THR A 244 -13.09 -16.55 17.26
C THR A 244 -14.27 -15.60 17.36
N ALA A 245 -14.07 -14.33 17.03
CA ALA A 245 -15.08 -13.28 17.02
C ALA A 245 -15.72 -13.14 15.62
N SER A 246 -16.97 -12.68 15.59
CA SER A 246 -17.73 -12.36 14.35
C SER A 246 -17.85 -10.85 14.09
N SER A 247 -17.31 -10.02 14.97
CA SER A 247 -17.31 -8.55 14.92
C SER A 247 -15.93 -8.03 15.35
N TYR A 248 -15.57 -6.82 14.94
CA TYR A 248 -14.32 -6.18 15.36
C TYR A 248 -14.23 -6.12 16.89
N ALA A 249 -13.08 -6.53 17.43
CA ALA A 249 -12.80 -6.45 18.86
C ALA A 249 -12.47 -5.01 19.28
N ILE A 250 -11.82 -4.24 18.41
CA ILE A 250 -11.64 -2.79 18.55
C ILE A 250 -12.28 -2.10 17.34
N ASP A 251 -13.20 -1.17 17.58
CA ASP A 251 -13.86 -0.35 16.56
C ASP A 251 -13.70 1.15 16.88
N ILE A 252 -12.81 1.82 16.15
CA ILE A 252 -12.60 3.28 16.25
C ILE A 252 -13.31 3.95 15.08
N THR A 253 -14.38 4.69 15.36
CA THR A 253 -15.16 5.38 14.32
C THR A 253 -14.46 6.64 13.84
N ALA A 254 -14.95 7.26 12.76
CA ALA A 254 -14.43 8.54 12.26
C ALA A 254 -14.62 9.73 13.23
N ALA A 255 -15.48 9.60 14.25
CA ALA A 255 -15.61 10.56 15.34
C ALA A 255 -14.70 10.24 16.55
N GLY A 256 -14.20 9.00 16.61
CA GLY A 256 -13.24 8.56 17.62
C GLY A 256 -11.82 9.03 17.31
N SER A 257 -10.99 9.14 18.34
CA SER A 257 -9.55 9.34 18.19
C SER A 257 -8.78 8.83 19.41
N LEU A 258 -7.51 8.48 19.23
CA LEU A 258 -6.60 8.15 20.34
C LEU A 258 -5.40 9.10 20.30
N THR A 259 -5.13 9.81 21.40
CA THR A 259 -3.92 10.64 21.56
C THR A 259 -3.27 10.38 22.90
N SER A 260 -1.99 10.06 22.91
CA SER A 260 -1.18 9.83 24.12
C SER A 260 0.31 10.03 23.81
N GLY A 261 1.19 9.90 24.81
CA GLY A 261 2.63 9.78 24.59
C GLY A 261 2.96 8.54 23.74
N ARG A 262 2.44 7.38 24.16
CA ARG A 262 2.52 6.06 23.53
C ARG A 262 1.13 5.46 23.36
N VAL A 263 0.87 4.75 22.25
CA VAL A 263 -0.45 4.16 21.95
C VAL A 263 -0.31 2.66 21.67
N GLU A 264 -1.18 1.86 22.28
CA GLU A 264 -1.20 0.40 22.13
C GLU A 264 -2.60 -0.15 21.84
N LEU A 265 -2.74 -0.94 20.78
CA LEU A 265 -3.96 -1.67 20.45
C LEU A 265 -3.63 -3.16 20.41
N ILE A 266 -4.30 -3.96 21.24
CA ILE A 266 -4.02 -5.39 21.32
C ILE A 266 -5.32 -6.20 21.27
N VAL A 267 -5.43 -7.08 20.27
CA VAL A 267 -6.58 -7.98 20.08
C VAL A 267 -6.16 -9.43 20.26
N THR A 268 -6.81 -10.14 21.17
CA THR A 268 -6.50 -11.54 21.49
C THR A 268 -7.36 -12.56 20.75
N ASP A 269 -8.53 -12.16 20.26
CA ASP A 269 -9.43 -13.02 19.50
C ASP A 269 -9.04 -13.07 18.01
N ARG A 270 -9.40 -14.17 17.35
CA ARG A 270 -9.32 -14.35 15.88
C ARG A 270 -10.57 -13.80 15.19
N GLY A 271 -10.48 -13.56 13.88
CA GLY A 271 -11.57 -13.03 13.07
C GLY A 271 -11.37 -11.56 12.72
N PRO A 272 -12.42 -10.71 12.70
CA PRO A 272 -12.26 -9.27 12.58
C PRO A 272 -11.59 -8.73 13.85
N GLY A 273 -10.36 -8.21 13.73
CA GLY A 273 -9.57 -7.77 14.88
C GLY A 273 -9.81 -6.30 15.22
N VAL A 274 -9.19 -5.42 14.43
CA VAL A 274 -9.24 -3.96 14.62
C VAL A 274 -9.84 -3.29 13.39
N ARG A 275 -10.75 -2.35 13.60
CA ARG A 275 -11.15 -1.34 12.62
C ARG A 275 -10.82 0.06 13.13
N SER A 276 -10.25 0.92 12.28
CA SER A 276 -10.15 2.36 12.56
C SER A 276 -10.56 3.21 11.36
N ALA A 277 -11.32 4.26 11.65
CA ALA A 277 -11.54 5.40 10.78
C ALA A 277 -11.19 6.75 11.45
N GLY A 278 -10.72 6.72 12.70
CA GLY A 278 -10.34 7.88 13.49
C GLY A 278 -8.81 8.08 13.57
N PRO A 279 -8.32 9.31 13.82
CA PRO A 279 -6.89 9.58 13.93
C PRO A 279 -6.26 8.98 15.20
N LEU A 280 -5.04 8.47 15.06
CA LEU A 280 -4.26 7.81 16.12
C LEU A 280 -2.91 8.53 16.27
N ASN A 281 -2.56 8.98 17.48
CA ASN A 281 -1.39 9.82 17.71
C ASN A 281 -0.57 9.35 18.91
N ALA A 282 0.64 8.86 18.64
CA ALA A 282 1.67 8.55 19.62
C ALA A 282 2.70 9.70 19.62
N SER A 283 2.43 10.71 20.43
CA SER A 283 3.05 12.04 20.34
C SER A 283 4.49 12.15 20.84
N LEU A 284 4.98 11.17 21.62
CA LEU A 284 6.31 11.21 22.25
C LEU A 284 7.08 9.88 22.17
N GLY A 285 6.37 8.76 22.13
CA GLY A 285 6.90 7.40 22.09
C GLY A 285 6.40 6.61 20.89
N ASP A 286 6.19 5.31 21.11
CA ASP A 286 5.88 4.34 20.07
C ASP A 286 4.37 4.20 19.78
N PHE A 287 4.06 3.60 18.64
CA PHE A 287 2.75 3.04 18.35
C PHE A 287 2.89 1.52 18.15
N LEU A 288 2.11 0.74 18.91
CA LEU A 288 2.07 -0.73 18.79
C LEU A 288 0.64 -1.20 18.52
N LEU A 289 0.46 -1.98 17.45
CA LEU A 289 -0.74 -2.77 17.22
C LEU A 289 -0.37 -4.26 17.11
N THR A 290 -1.05 -5.12 17.86
CA THR A 290 -0.90 -6.58 17.78
C THR A 290 -2.28 -7.24 17.74
N SER A 291 -2.56 -8.02 16.70
CA SER A 291 -3.89 -8.61 16.48
C SER A 291 -3.82 -10.10 16.13
N ASN A 292 -4.60 -10.93 16.82
CA ASN A 292 -4.84 -12.32 16.39
C ASN A 292 -5.88 -12.43 15.25
N GLY A 293 -6.47 -11.31 14.83
CA GLY A 293 -7.38 -11.20 13.69
C GLY A 293 -6.92 -10.17 12.64
N ASN A 294 -7.81 -9.83 11.70
CA ASN A 294 -7.55 -8.82 10.67
C ASN A 294 -7.43 -7.39 11.25
N VAL A 295 -6.74 -6.51 10.52
CA VAL A 295 -6.60 -5.08 10.82
C VAL A 295 -7.04 -4.27 9.60
N GLU A 296 -8.04 -3.42 9.76
CA GLU A 296 -8.64 -2.63 8.68
C GLU A 296 -8.62 -1.15 9.07
N LEU A 297 -7.75 -0.36 8.43
CA LEU A 297 -7.68 1.09 8.63
C LEU A 297 -8.18 1.77 7.36
N SER A 298 -9.13 2.70 7.49
CA SER A 298 -9.74 3.42 6.37
C SER A 298 -9.78 4.91 6.69
N ASN A 299 -9.29 5.78 5.80
CA ASN A 299 -9.27 7.24 6.02
C ASN A 299 -8.59 7.67 7.35
N THR A 300 -7.67 6.85 7.87
CA THR A 300 -7.03 7.03 9.18
C THR A 300 -5.71 7.80 9.04
N LYS A 301 -5.48 8.79 9.91
CA LYS A 301 -4.15 9.41 10.07
C LYS A 301 -3.47 8.83 11.31
N ILE A 302 -2.25 8.30 11.15
CA ILE A 302 -1.37 7.90 12.24
C ILE A 302 -0.12 8.81 12.25
N ASP A 303 0.12 9.49 13.37
CA ASP A 303 1.35 10.26 13.62
C ASP A 303 2.09 9.61 14.81
N VAL A 304 3.37 9.32 14.66
CA VAL A 304 4.19 8.58 15.64
C VAL A 304 5.52 9.28 15.84
N ALA A 305 5.90 9.56 17.08
CA ALA A 305 7.19 10.16 17.38
C ALA A 305 8.36 9.18 17.16
N GLN A 306 8.30 8.01 17.78
CA GLN A 306 9.38 7.00 17.77
C GLN A 306 9.05 5.85 16.82
N ASP A 307 8.99 4.58 17.28
CA ASP A 307 8.79 3.42 16.40
C ASP A 307 7.30 3.12 16.16
N PHE A 308 6.95 2.74 14.92
CA PHE A 308 5.64 2.21 14.56
C PHE A 308 5.74 0.71 14.31
N SER A 309 4.95 -0.08 15.03
CA SER A 309 4.86 -1.54 14.85
C SER A 309 3.41 -1.99 14.73
N MET A 310 3.10 -2.75 13.68
CA MET A 310 1.79 -3.36 13.46
C MET A 310 1.98 -4.84 13.12
N THR A 311 1.34 -5.72 13.90
CA THR A 311 1.44 -7.17 13.74
C THR A 311 0.06 -7.82 13.72
N ALA A 312 -0.19 -8.73 12.77
CA ALA A 312 -1.49 -9.39 12.63
C ALA A 312 -1.40 -10.86 12.17
N GLN A 313 -2.08 -11.79 12.85
CA GLN A 313 -2.28 -13.15 12.33
C GLN A 313 -3.30 -13.18 11.17
N GLY A 314 -4.23 -12.23 11.15
CA GLY A 314 -5.06 -11.94 9.98
C GLY A 314 -4.38 -10.95 9.04
N GLY A 315 -5.05 -10.63 7.92
CA GLY A 315 -4.55 -9.64 6.96
C GLY A 315 -4.55 -8.20 7.50
N ILE A 316 -3.74 -7.34 6.89
CA ILE A 316 -3.70 -5.90 7.14
C ILE A 316 -4.15 -5.16 5.87
N ALA A 317 -5.20 -4.36 5.99
CA ALA A 317 -5.73 -3.53 4.92
C ALA A 317 -5.70 -2.05 5.30
N LEU A 318 -5.00 -1.26 4.50
CA LEU A 318 -4.85 0.18 4.64
C LEU A 318 -5.49 0.84 3.41
N THR A 319 -6.56 1.59 3.62
CA THR A 319 -7.26 2.36 2.59
C THR A 319 -7.23 3.83 2.99
N ASP A 320 -6.78 4.72 2.10
CA ASP A 320 -6.66 6.16 2.30
C ASP A 320 -5.96 6.55 3.63
N THR A 321 -5.06 5.69 4.09
CA THR A 321 -4.46 5.77 5.43
C THR A 321 -3.07 6.38 5.35
N GLN A 322 -2.80 7.36 6.20
CA GLN A 322 -1.56 8.12 6.22
C GLN A 322 -0.80 7.84 7.52
N VAL A 323 0.28 7.07 7.44
CA VAL A 323 1.17 6.76 8.56
C VAL A 323 2.46 7.57 8.43
N LYS A 324 2.76 8.37 9.44
CA LYS A 324 3.96 9.20 9.54
C LYS A 324 4.73 8.86 10.80
N VAL A 325 5.99 8.46 10.63
CA VAL A 325 6.91 8.06 11.71
C VAL A 325 8.08 9.03 11.74
N ASN A 326 8.14 9.86 12.78
CA ASN A 326 8.93 11.09 12.79
C ASN A 326 10.43 10.88 13.03
N ALA A 327 10.81 9.95 13.90
CA ALA A 327 12.21 9.65 14.20
C ALA A 327 12.56 8.16 14.05
N GLY A 328 11.65 7.26 14.44
CA GLY A 328 11.89 5.81 14.47
C GLY A 328 11.63 5.09 13.14
N LYS A 329 11.57 3.76 13.24
CA LYS A 329 11.31 2.82 12.14
C LYS A 329 9.84 2.44 12.03
N ALA A 330 9.43 1.96 10.86
CA ALA A 330 8.11 1.38 10.64
C ALA A 330 8.23 -0.13 10.35
N ASN A 331 7.50 -0.95 11.10
CA ASN A 331 7.43 -2.39 10.87
C ASN A 331 5.96 -2.86 10.78
N LEU A 332 5.58 -3.45 9.64
CA LEU A 332 4.29 -4.10 9.46
C LEU A 332 4.55 -5.58 9.14
N ALA A 333 3.96 -6.48 9.93
CA ALA A 333 4.10 -7.92 9.74
C ALA A 333 2.74 -8.62 9.83
N THR A 334 2.46 -9.51 8.90
CA THR A 334 1.22 -10.30 8.90
C THR A 334 1.43 -11.72 8.37
N ASP A 335 0.69 -12.68 8.92
CA ASP A 335 0.61 -14.04 8.36
C ASP A 335 -0.33 -14.10 7.13
N GLY A 336 -1.13 -13.05 6.90
CA GLY A 336 -2.04 -12.86 5.78
C GLY A 336 -1.55 -11.82 4.76
N ALA A 337 -2.47 -11.32 3.92
CA ALA A 337 -2.15 -10.29 2.94
C ALA A 337 -1.98 -8.92 3.60
N LEU A 338 -1.01 -8.14 3.11
CA LEU A 338 -0.77 -6.74 3.43
C LEU A 338 -1.15 -5.89 2.20
N THR A 339 -2.16 -5.03 2.34
CA THR A 339 -2.71 -4.25 1.23
C THR A 339 -2.72 -2.76 1.56
N PHE A 340 -2.29 -1.95 0.59
CA PHE A 340 -2.36 -0.49 0.59
C PHE A 340 -3.17 -0.07 -0.63
N ALA A 341 -4.19 0.76 -0.42
CA ALA A 341 -4.93 1.49 -1.46
C ALA A 341 -4.93 2.97 -1.08
N GLY A 342 -4.48 3.87 -1.96
CA GLY A 342 -4.38 5.32 -1.68
C GLY A 342 -3.50 5.70 -0.48
N SER A 343 -2.73 4.77 0.08
CA SER A 343 -2.19 4.87 1.44
C SER A 343 -0.71 5.21 1.45
N SER A 344 -0.27 5.97 2.46
CA SER A 344 1.12 6.37 2.63
C SER A 344 1.72 5.87 3.94
N LEU A 345 2.92 5.31 3.86
CA LEU A 345 3.78 4.99 4.99
C LEU A 345 5.11 5.71 4.81
N LEU A 346 5.34 6.72 5.62
CA LEU A 346 6.53 7.57 5.59
C LEU A 346 7.26 7.46 6.92
N ALA A 347 8.50 6.98 6.91
CA ALA A 347 9.34 6.89 8.10
C ALA A 347 10.66 7.65 7.95
N SER A 348 11.16 8.19 9.05
CA SER A 348 12.54 8.69 9.12
C SER A 348 13.52 7.53 9.07
N GLY A 349 13.36 6.56 9.98
CA GLY A 349 14.11 5.31 10.01
C GLY A 349 13.69 4.31 8.93
N SER A 350 14.09 3.06 9.09
CA SER A 350 13.82 2.00 8.13
C SER A 350 12.32 1.63 8.04
N VAL A 351 11.93 1.06 6.89
CA VAL A 351 10.59 0.50 6.70
C VAL A 351 10.71 -0.99 6.38
N LYS A 352 10.07 -1.84 7.17
CA LYS A 352 9.96 -3.29 6.93
C LYS A 352 8.49 -3.69 6.79
N LEU A 353 8.16 -4.31 5.65
CA LEU A 353 6.85 -4.87 5.36
C LEU A 353 6.98 -6.38 5.15
N SER A 354 6.17 -7.17 5.84
CA SER A 354 6.13 -8.63 5.67
C SER A 354 4.71 -9.19 5.67
N GLY A 355 4.45 -10.15 4.77
CA GLY A 355 3.10 -10.68 4.54
C GLY A 355 3.06 -11.92 3.67
N ALA A 356 1.93 -12.63 3.66
CA ALA A 356 1.66 -13.68 2.68
C ALA A 356 1.50 -13.15 1.24
N GLY A 357 1.24 -11.85 1.08
CA GLY A 357 1.20 -11.11 -0.18
C GLY A 357 1.29 -9.62 0.14
N ILE A 358 2.00 -8.83 -0.67
CA ILE A 358 2.11 -7.37 -0.46
C ILE A 358 1.60 -6.67 -1.72
N ALA A 359 0.54 -5.87 -1.60
CA ALA A 359 -0.03 -5.10 -2.71
C ALA A 359 -0.10 -3.61 -2.39
N LEU A 360 0.58 -2.80 -3.20
CA LEU A 360 0.54 -1.33 -3.22
C LEU A 360 -0.25 -0.90 -4.46
N ASN A 361 -1.53 -0.64 -4.25
CA ASN A 361 -2.51 -0.33 -5.29
C ASN A 361 -2.93 1.15 -5.22
N PRO A 362 -3.56 1.68 -6.28
CA PRO A 362 -4.37 2.89 -6.17
C PRO A 362 -5.61 2.68 -5.28
N ASP A 363 -6.20 3.79 -4.83
CA ASP A 363 -7.59 3.86 -4.35
C ASP A 363 -8.59 3.98 -5.53
N ASP A 364 -9.88 4.12 -5.22
CA ASP A 364 -10.95 4.38 -6.20
C ASP A 364 -10.79 5.72 -6.94
N ALA A 365 -10.03 6.68 -6.38
CA ALA A 365 -9.69 7.96 -6.99
C ALA A 365 -8.43 7.90 -7.87
N MET A 366 -7.87 6.70 -8.09
CA MET A 366 -6.62 6.45 -8.82
C MET A 366 -5.36 7.07 -8.17
N ALA A 367 -5.41 7.48 -6.89
CA ALA A 367 -4.25 7.91 -6.13
C ALA A 367 -3.42 6.69 -5.71
N GLY A 368 -2.21 6.56 -6.26
CA GLY A 368 -1.27 5.50 -5.90
C GLY A 368 -0.70 5.62 -4.48
N SER A 369 -0.40 4.48 -3.88
CA SER A 369 0.21 4.36 -2.55
C SER A 369 1.69 4.79 -2.53
N THR A 370 2.21 5.11 -1.34
CA THR A 370 3.63 5.47 -1.13
C THR A 370 4.21 4.75 0.08
N VAL A 371 5.35 4.07 -0.08
CA VAL A 371 6.13 3.49 1.01
C VAL A 371 7.54 4.07 0.94
N ALA A 372 7.93 4.91 1.91
CA ALA A 372 9.22 5.60 1.85
C ALA A 372 9.95 5.71 3.19
N SER A 373 11.28 5.57 3.13
CA SER A 373 12.22 5.92 4.20
C SER A 373 13.05 7.15 3.79
N SER A 374 13.22 8.11 4.71
CA SER A 374 14.01 9.33 4.45
C SER A 374 15.46 9.28 4.95
N GLN A 375 15.86 8.27 5.72
CA GLN A 375 17.25 8.12 6.19
C GLN A 375 17.83 6.69 6.04
N SER A 376 16.99 5.67 5.84
CA SER A 376 17.41 4.26 5.79
C SER A 376 16.72 3.51 4.64
N GLY A 377 16.65 2.17 4.72
CA GLY A 377 16.16 1.31 3.65
C GLY A 377 14.69 0.93 3.78
N VAL A 378 14.14 0.42 2.68
CA VAL A 378 12.81 -0.18 2.61
C VAL A 378 12.93 -1.65 2.20
N VAL A 379 12.38 -2.56 3.02
CA VAL A 379 12.37 -4.00 2.78
C VAL A 379 10.93 -4.51 2.70
N LEU A 380 10.56 -5.13 1.59
CA LEU A 380 9.30 -5.85 1.40
C LEU A 380 9.59 -7.34 1.27
N LYS A 381 9.03 -8.16 2.16
CA LYS A 381 9.26 -9.61 2.21
C LYS A 381 7.94 -10.38 2.15
N SER A 382 7.70 -11.10 1.04
CA SER A 382 6.44 -11.82 0.81
C SER A 382 6.64 -13.32 0.60
N THR A 383 5.75 -14.13 1.18
CA THR A 383 5.67 -15.58 0.89
C THR A 383 4.81 -15.92 -0.33
N ALA A 384 4.27 -14.92 -1.03
CA ALA A 384 3.77 -15.01 -2.39
C ALA A 384 4.22 -13.77 -3.18
N ASP A 385 3.30 -13.05 -3.84
CA ASP A 385 3.59 -11.93 -4.73
C ASP A 385 3.86 -10.61 -4.01
N ILE A 386 4.67 -9.76 -4.63
CA ILE A 386 4.75 -8.32 -4.36
C ILE A 386 4.24 -7.55 -5.59
N VAL A 387 3.24 -6.69 -5.39
CA VAL A 387 2.58 -5.93 -6.45
C VAL A 387 2.67 -4.43 -6.13
N ASN A 388 3.21 -3.64 -7.06
CA ASN A 388 3.31 -2.19 -6.99
C ASN A 388 2.68 -1.58 -8.25
N VAL A 389 1.46 -1.04 -8.13
CA VAL A 389 0.67 -0.49 -9.24
C VAL A 389 0.44 1.00 -9.02
N GLY A 390 0.96 1.83 -9.92
CA GLY A 390 0.86 3.29 -9.86
C GLY A 390 1.45 3.92 -8.60
N SER A 391 2.29 3.18 -7.87
CA SER A 391 2.69 3.45 -6.49
C SER A 391 4.21 3.61 -6.36
N LEU A 392 4.67 4.28 -5.30
CA LEU A 392 6.08 4.62 -5.06
C LEU A 392 6.65 3.80 -3.89
N VAL A 393 7.79 3.13 -4.12
CA VAL A 393 8.65 2.56 -3.07
C VAL A 393 10.02 3.24 -3.11
N GLN A 394 10.45 3.87 -2.02
CA GLN A 394 11.71 4.64 -1.99
C GLN A 394 12.49 4.48 -0.69
N GLY A 395 13.79 4.20 -0.77
CA GLY A 395 14.70 4.23 0.38
C GLY A 395 16.00 4.98 0.10
N GLN A 396 16.74 5.33 1.15
CA GLN A 396 18.03 6.01 1.05
C GLN A 396 19.18 5.02 0.86
N ALA A 397 19.42 4.15 1.84
CA ALA A 397 20.56 3.25 1.92
C ALA A 397 20.12 1.91 2.52
N ALA A 398 21.00 0.91 2.56
CA ALA A 398 20.69 -0.35 3.25
C ALA A 398 20.38 -0.11 4.74
N ILE A 399 19.56 -0.97 5.33
CA ILE A 399 19.33 -1.03 6.77
C ILE A 399 20.55 -1.68 7.43
N ASP A 400 21.21 -0.95 8.33
CA ASP A 400 22.40 -1.45 9.03
C ASP A 400 22.11 -2.73 9.82
N ALA A 401 23.03 -3.70 9.71
CA ALA A 401 22.96 -5.02 10.37
C ALA A 401 21.72 -5.88 10.07
N ASP A 402 20.95 -5.58 9.01
CA ASP A 402 19.78 -6.37 8.61
C ASP A 402 20.09 -7.28 7.41
N ALA A 403 20.07 -8.60 7.64
CA ALA A 403 20.35 -9.60 6.60
C ALA A 403 19.28 -9.66 5.49
N ASP A 404 18.07 -9.15 5.72
CA ASP A 404 17.02 -9.03 4.68
C ASP A 404 17.19 -7.76 3.82
N SER A 405 18.13 -6.87 4.14
CA SER A 405 18.35 -5.59 3.44
C SER A 405 19.58 -5.63 2.53
N ALA A 406 19.37 -5.90 1.24
CA ALA A 406 20.44 -5.88 0.24
C ALA A 406 20.76 -4.47 -0.32
N GLY A 407 19.96 -3.45 -0.01
CA GLY A 407 20.11 -2.11 -0.56
C GLY A 407 19.08 -1.12 -0.03
N ALA A 408 19.03 0.06 -0.63
CA ALA A 408 18.06 1.11 -0.32
C ALA A 408 16.61 0.66 -0.49
N VAL A 409 16.33 -0.17 -1.50
CA VAL A 409 15.05 -0.85 -1.67
C VAL A 409 15.33 -2.33 -1.92
N THR A 410 14.76 -3.21 -1.09
CA THR A 410 14.85 -4.66 -1.25
C THR A 410 13.45 -5.27 -1.32
N LEU A 411 13.11 -5.94 -2.42
CA LEU A 411 11.89 -6.73 -2.55
C LEU A 411 12.27 -8.21 -2.65
N ASN A 412 11.75 -9.03 -1.74
CA ASN A 412 11.96 -10.47 -1.70
C ASN A 412 10.59 -11.16 -1.71
N ALA A 413 10.21 -11.75 -2.84
CA ALA A 413 8.96 -12.45 -3.07
C ALA A 413 9.23 -13.94 -3.34
N ALA A 414 8.55 -14.85 -2.64
CA ALA A 414 8.55 -16.26 -3.03
C ALA A 414 7.74 -16.49 -4.32
N GLY A 415 6.77 -15.62 -4.61
CA GLY A 415 6.05 -15.53 -5.88
C GLY A 415 6.70 -14.54 -6.85
N ARG A 416 5.86 -13.77 -7.54
CA ARG A 416 6.23 -12.80 -8.58
C ARG A 416 6.35 -11.38 -8.01
N ILE A 417 7.23 -10.58 -8.59
CA ILE A 417 7.27 -9.12 -8.39
C ILE A 417 6.65 -8.42 -9.62
N LEU A 418 5.65 -7.56 -9.40
CA LEU A 418 5.07 -6.69 -10.42
C LEU A 418 5.29 -5.22 -10.04
N ASN A 419 5.97 -4.48 -10.91
CA ASN A 419 6.01 -3.02 -10.92
C ASN A 419 5.28 -2.54 -12.18
N GLN A 420 4.17 -1.81 -12.02
CA GLN A 420 3.34 -1.40 -13.15
C GLN A 420 2.87 0.05 -13.00
N SER A 421 2.92 0.82 -14.10
CA SER A 421 2.23 2.11 -14.18
C SER A 421 0.83 1.96 -14.76
N LEU A 422 -0.08 2.83 -14.34
CA LEU A 422 -1.43 2.90 -14.92
C LEU A 422 -1.47 3.89 -16.09
N PRO A 423 -2.23 3.61 -17.16
CA PRO A 423 -2.55 4.61 -18.17
C PRO A 423 -3.12 5.88 -17.50
N GLN A 424 -2.65 7.05 -17.93
CA GLN A 424 -3.11 8.38 -17.45
C GLN A 424 -2.93 8.71 -15.94
N SER A 425 -2.69 7.75 -15.04
CA SER A 425 -2.41 8.00 -13.60
C SER A 425 -0.89 7.98 -13.27
N ARG A 426 -0.53 7.80 -11.99
CA ARG A 426 0.84 7.74 -11.46
C ARG A 426 1.68 6.61 -12.05
N LEU A 427 2.99 6.81 -12.02
CA LEU A 427 3.99 5.81 -12.36
C LEU A 427 4.14 4.77 -11.24
N GLY A 428 4.36 3.51 -11.59
CA GLY A 428 4.98 2.53 -10.67
C GLY A 428 6.49 2.81 -10.60
N ILE A 429 6.99 3.14 -9.40
CA ILE A 429 8.40 3.49 -9.19
C ILE A 429 8.97 2.73 -8.00
N LEU A 430 10.11 2.06 -8.21
CA LEU A 430 11.02 1.59 -7.17
C LEU A 430 12.31 2.44 -7.26
N PHE A 431 12.72 3.13 -6.19
CA PHE A 431 13.86 4.05 -6.22
C PHE A 431 14.81 3.95 -5.02
N GLY A 432 16.08 3.65 -5.28
CA GLY A 432 17.17 3.71 -4.30
C GLY A 432 18.01 4.99 -4.46
N VAL A 433 17.99 5.87 -3.45
CA VAL A 433 18.56 7.24 -3.56
C VAL A 433 20.08 7.28 -3.34
N GLN A 434 20.63 6.49 -2.42
CA GLN A 434 22.07 6.43 -2.11
C GLN A 434 22.63 5.00 -2.08
N GLY A 435 21.75 3.99 -2.19
CA GLY A 435 22.05 2.56 -2.18
C GLY A 435 21.27 1.80 -3.25
N ASP A 436 21.53 0.49 -3.30
CA ASP A 436 21.09 -0.38 -4.39
C ASP A 436 19.58 -0.63 -4.39
N VAL A 437 19.03 -1.02 -5.55
CA VAL A 437 17.69 -1.64 -5.64
C VAL A 437 17.88 -3.12 -5.94
N SER A 438 17.39 -3.97 -5.06
CA SER A 438 17.50 -5.43 -5.16
C SER A 438 16.13 -6.09 -5.21
N LEU A 439 15.87 -6.85 -6.27
CA LEU A 439 14.63 -7.57 -6.51
C LEU A 439 14.94 -9.07 -6.58
N THR A 440 14.33 -9.87 -5.71
CA THR A 440 14.41 -11.33 -5.73
C THR A 440 13.01 -11.91 -5.78
N ALA A 441 12.68 -12.65 -6.84
CA ALA A 441 11.41 -13.32 -7.06
C ALA A 441 11.62 -14.82 -7.27
N GLY A 442 10.83 -15.67 -6.60
CA GLY A 442 10.76 -17.09 -6.92
C GLY A 442 10.06 -17.37 -8.25
N GLY A 443 9.13 -16.50 -8.64
CA GLY A 443 8.52 -16.43 -9.97
C GLY A 443 9.15 -15.35 -10.86
N ASP A 444 8.31 -14.65 -11.61
CA ASP A 444 8.73 -13.61 -12.55
C ASP A 444 9.03 -12.27 -11.86
N VAL A 445 9.81 -11.42 -12.54
CA VAL A 445 9.88 -9.98 -12.28
C VAL A 445 9.33 -9.24 -13.49
N VAL A 446 8.26 -8.46 -13.31
CA VAL A 446 7.58 -7.74 -14.39
C VAL A 446 7.66 -6.24 -14.11
N ASN A 447 8.27 -5.50 -15.02
CA ASN A 447 8.31 -4.03 -15.03
C ASN A 447 7.55 -3.52 -16.26
N ARG A 448 6.29 -3.11 -16.08
CA ARG A 448 5.36 -2.75 -17.18
C ARG A 448 5.05 -1.25 -17.17
N ASN A 449 5.50 -0.53 -18.20
CA ASN A 449 5.40 0.94 -18.28
C ASN A 449 6.01 1.68 -17.07
N ALA A 450 6.87 1.02 -16.30
CA ALA A 450 7.22 1.39 -14.92
C ALA A 450 8.75 1.56 -14.74
N ARG A 451 9.17 2.05 -13.58
CA ARG A 451 10.57 2.45 -13.36
C ARG A 451 11.18 1.72 -12.17
N ILE A 452 12.34 1.13 -12.39
CA ILE A 452 13.24 0.56 -11.38
C ILE A 452 14.54 1.37 -11.48
N LEU A 453 14.81 2.18 -10.46
CA LEU A 453 15.87 3.20 -10.50
C LEU A 453 16.79 3.05 -9.29
N SER A 454 18.10 3.08 -9.48
CA SER A 454 19.07 3.25 -8.39
C SER A 454 20.13 4.26 -8.79
N ASN A 455 20.55 5.09 -7.83
CA ASN A 455 21.76 5.89 -8.01
C ASN A 455 23.06 5.05 -7.84
N ARG A 456 22.93 3.81 -7.35
CA ARG A 456 23.97 2.79 -7.24
C ARG A 456 23.63 1.61 -8.15
N ASN A 457 23.64 0.36 -7.66
CA ASN A 457 23.38 -0.82 -8.49
C ASN A 457 21.89 -1.17 -8.55
N VAL A 458 21.49 -1.83 -9.63
CA VAL A 458 20.21 -2.55 -9.72
C VAL A 458 20.50 -4.05 -9.87
N SER A 459 19.96 -4.87 -8.97
CA SER A 459 20.07 -6.33 -9.01
C SER A 459 18.68 -6.94 -9.15
N VAL A 460 18.51 -7.83 -10.13
CA VAL A 460 17.26 -8.54 -10.38
C VAL A 460 17.53 -10.04 -10.51
N VAL A 461 16.90 -10.83 -9.64
CA VAL A 461 16.93 -12.29 -9.65
C VAL A 461 15.51 -12.81 -9.74
N ALA A 462 15.17 -13.47 -10.85
CA ALA A 462 13.90 -14.13 -11.08
C ALA A 462 14.11 -15.64 -11.21
N GLY A 463 13.30 -16.45 -10.53
CA GLY A 463 13.22 -17.89 -10.78
C GLY A 463 12.54 -18.18 -12.12
N GLY A 464 11.54 -17.37 -12.46
CA GLY A 464 10.90 -17.26 -13.77
C GLY A 464 11.54 -16.19 -14.65
N ASP A 465 10.74 -15.44 -15.39
CA ASP A 465 11.21 -14.49 -16.41
C ASP A 465 11.39 -13.05 -15.88
N LEU A 466 12.30 -12.28 -16.50
CA LEU A 466 12.30 -10.82 -16.41
C LEU A 466 11.58 -10.24 -17.62
N ASN A 467 10.53 -9.46 -17.39
CA ASN A 467 9.76 -8.77 -18.43
C ASN A 467 9.80 -7.25 -18.21
N ASN A 468 10.70 -6.55 -18.91
CA ASN A 468 10.74 -5.08 -19.02
C ASN A 468 9.99 -4.65 -20.28
N VAL A 469 8.71 -4.29 -20.15
CA VAL A 469 7.79 -4.18 -21.30
C VAL A 469 7.03 -2.86 -21.29
N VAL A 470 6.93 -2.24 -22.46
CA VAL A 470 6.00 -1.14 -22.75
C VAL A 470 4.79 -1.69 -23.50
N ASP A 471 3.59 -1.38 -23.00
CA ASP A 471 2.35 -1.80 -23.64
C ASP A 471 2.12 -1.02 -24.94
N HIS A 472 1.90 -1.76 -26.03
CA HIS A 472 1.63 -1.21 -27.35
C HIS A 472 0.35 -1.82 -27.94
N ASP A 473 -0.45 -0.99 -28.59
CA ASP A 473 -1.54 -1.46 -29.44
C ASP A 473 -0.94 -1.87 -30.79
N SER A 474 -1.25 -3.09 -31.25
CA SER A 474 -0.87 -3.54 -32.59
C SER A 474 -1.71 -2.82 -33.65
N GLY A 475 -1.05 -2.15 -34.58
CA GLY A 475 -1.73 -1.55 -35.74
C GLY A 475 -2.25 -2.60 -36.74
N VAL A 476 -2.90 -2.14 -37.80
CA VAL A 476 -3.52 -3.02 -38.82
C VAL A 476 -2.53 -4.08 -39.33
N GLN A 477 -2.91 -5.35 -39.18
CA GLN A 477 -2.10 -6.52 -39.53
C GLN A 477 -0.68 -6.53 -38.92
N ASN A 478 -0.52 -6.03 -37.68
CA ASN A 478 0.75 -6.00 -36.94
C ASN A 478 1.88 -5.27 -37.70
N GLY A 479 1.59 -4.17 -38.40
CA GLY A 479 2.58 -3.45 -39.20
C GLY A 479 2.89 -4.08 -40.55
N ALA A 480 2.05 -4.99 -41.06
CA ALA A 480 2.18 -5.49 -42.43
C ALA A 480 1.80 -4.43 -43.48
N VAL A 481 2.36 -4.57 -44.69
CA VAL A 481 2.07 -3.67 -45.82
C VAL A 481 0.74 -4.02 -46.47
N VAL A 482 -0.30 -3.22 -46.21
CA VAL A 482 -1.62 -3.36 -46.83
C VAL A 482 -1.65 -2.57 -48.13
N GLY A 483 -1.52 -3.25 -49.27
CA GLY A 483 -1.62 -2.66 -50.61
C GLY A 483 -3.07 -2.50 -51.10
N PHE A 484 -3.35 -1.44 -51.86
CA PHE A 484 -4.63 -1.23 -52.53
C PHE A 484 -4.47 -0.81 -54.00
N SER A 485 -5.45 -1.19 -54.85
CA SER A 485 -5.52 -0.80 -56.26
C SER A 485 -6.98 -0.61 -56.68
N GLU A 486 -7.38 0.64 -56.88
CA GLU A 486 -8.72 1.05 -57.25
C GLU A 486 -8.76 1.49 -58.73
N ARG A 487 -9.88 1.19 -59.41
CA ARG A 487 -10.14 1.63 -60.78
C ARG A 487 -11.46 2.41 -60.81
N GLY A 488 -11.36 3.70 -61.10
CA GLY A 488 -12.51 4.61 -61.17
C GLY A 488 -13.13 4.71 -62.56
N GLY A 489 -13.98 5.72 -62.72
CA GLY A 489 -14.67 6.03 -63.98
C GLY A 489 -13.72 6.20 -65.17
N ARG A 490 -14.24 5.86 -66.36
CA ARG A 490 -13.54 6.00 -67.65
C ARG A 490 -14.06 7.23 -68.38
N PHE A 491 -13.15 8.06 -68.88
CA PHE A 491 -13.47 9.17 -69.79
C PHE A 491 -12.61 9.00 -71.06
N LEU A 492 -13.26 8.78 -72.20
CA LEU A 492 -12.61 8.39 -73.46
C LEU A 492 -11.68 7.17 -73.27
N ILE A 493 -10.39 7.29 -73.61
CA ILE A 493 -9.39 6.24 -73.41
C ILE A 493 -8.77 6.24 -72.00
N PHE A 494 -8.94 7.31 -71.23
CA PHE A 494 -8.34 7.46 -69.90
C PHE A 494 -9.22 6.83 -68.82
N ARG A 495 -8.58 6.19 -67.84
CA ARG A 495 -9.24 5.63 -66.64
C ARG A 495 -8.55 6.19 -65.41
N HIS A 496 -9.34 6.61 -64.43
CA HIS A 496 -8.79 6.85 -63.10
C HIS A 496 -8.26 5.53 -62.51
N ARG A 497 -7.00 5.53 -62.09
CA ARG A 497 -6.38 4.44 -61.33
C ARG A 497 -5.73 5.02 -60.09
N SER A 498 -6.05 4.48 -58.92
CA SER A 498 -5.40 4.83 -57.66
C SER A 498 -4.74 3.58 -57.09
N ASP A 499 -3.41 3.55 -57.04
CA ASP A 499 -2.67 2.49 -56.35
C ASP A 499 -1.98 3.07 -55.12
N GLY A 500 -1.80 2.25 -54.08
CA GLY A 500 -1.10 2.68 -52.88
C GLY A 500 -0.82 1.54 -51.92
N PHE A 501 -0.22 1.88 -50.79
CA PHE A 501 -0.16 1.01 -49.63
C PHE A 501 -0.21 1.83 -48.34
N THR A 502 -0.61 1.16 -47.26
CA THR A 502 -0.58 1.65 -45.89
C THR A 502 0.12 0.64 -45.00
N VAL A 503 0.92 1.15 -44.06
CA VAL A 503 1.54 0.39 -42.97
C VAL A 503 1.10 1.07 -41.68
N ASP A 504 0.68 0.28 -40.71
CA ASP A 504 0.23 0.77 -39.41
C ASP A 504 0.88 -0.03 -38.30
N TYR A 505 1.83 0.60 -37.60
CA TYR A 505 2.51 0.02 -36.45
C TYR A 505 1.71 0.22 -35.15
N GLY A 506 0.59 0.96 -35.18
CA GLY A 506 -0.22 1.23 -34.00
C GLY A 506 0.37 2.32 -33.11
N SER A 507 0.12 2.22 -31.80
CA SER A 507 0.42 3.29 -30.83
C SER A 507 0.84 2.74 -29.47
N LEU A 508 1.60 3.54 -28.70
CA LEU A 508 1.86 3.27 -27.28
C LEU A 508 0.63 3.64 -26.45
N ALA A 509 0.35 2.85 -25.40
CA ALA A 509 -0.73 3.17 -24.45
C ALA A 509 -0.48 4.50 -23.70
N ASP A 510 0.78 4.83 -23.40
CA ASP A 510 1.19 6.11 -22.83
C ASP A 510 2.68 6.38 -23.15
N ALA A 511 2.94 7.23 -24.15
CA ALA A 511 4.31 7.54 -24.59
C ALA A 511 5.18 8.25 -23.54
N SER A 512 4.60 8.72 -22.42
CA SER A 512 5.37 9.29 -21.30
C SER A 512 5.83 8.24 -20.28
N LYS A 513 5.35 7.00 -20.39
CA LYS A 513 5.52 5.91 -19.41
C LYS A 513 6.23 4.71 -20.02
N LEU A 514 7.44 4.94 -20.54
CA LEU A 514 8.31 3.84 -20.95
C LEU A 514 8.83 3.04 -19.74
N ALA A 515 9.19 1.78 -19.98
CA ALA A 515 9.68 0.87 -18.96
C ALA A 515 11.20 0.99 -18.79
N TYR A 516 11.66 1.40 -17.60
CA TYR A 516 13.06 1.65 -17.30
C TYR A 516 13.60 0.76 -16.20
N ILE A 517 14.77 0.20 -16.43
CA ILE A 517 15.65 -0.37 -15.41
C ILE A 517 16.97 0.40 -15.50
N THR A 518 17.30 1.21 -14.49
CA THR A 518 18.44 2.14 -14.59
C THR A 518 19.27 2.17 -13.32
N ALA A 519 20.57 1.94 -13.48
CA ALA A 519 21.60 2.26 -12.51
C ALA A 519 22.34 3.53 -12.95
N ASP A 520 22.43 4.55 -12.09
CA ASP A 520 23.15 5.77 -12.43
C ASP A 520 24.66 5.57 -12.30
N SER A 521 25.21 5.52 -11.08
CA SER A 521 26.67 5.32 -10.89
C SER A 521 27.12 3.86 -10.81
N GLY A 522 26.18 2.90 -10.68
CA GLY A 522 26.48 1.49 -10.47
C GLY A 522 26.12 0.58 -11.64
N ASN A 523 26.14 -0.73 -11.40
CA ASN A 523 25.90 -1.77 -12.39
C ASN A 523 24.43 -2.19 -12.44
N VAL A 524 23.99 -2.73 -13.58
CA VAL A 524 22.74 -3.52 -13.64
C VAL A 524 23.10 -5.00 -13.77
N THR A 525 22.60 -5.82 -12.85
CA THR A 525 22.75 -7.28 -12.88
C THR A 525 21.39 -7.96 -12.98
N VAL A 526 21.22 -8.87 -13.94
CA VAL A 526 19.97 -9.62 -14.15
C VAL A 526 20.27 -11.12 -14.24
N ARG A 527 19.49 -11.92 -13.51
CA ARG A 527 19.46 -13.39 -13.61
C ARG A 527 18.00 -13.84 -13.72
N ALA A 528 17.64 -14.54 -14.80
CA ALA A 528 16.27 -15.00 -15.04
C ALA A 528 16.23 -16.27 -15.91
N ALA A 529 15.05 -16.87 -16.08
CA ALA A 529 14.81 -17.91 -17.06
C ALA A 529 14.92 -17.36 -18.49
N ASN A 530 14.04 -16.44 -18.87
CA ASN A 530 14.18 -15.58 -20.05
C ASN A 530 14.28 -14.11 -19.63
N VAL A 531 14.88 -13.28 -20.49
CA VAL A 531 14.92 -11.82 -20.30
C VAL A 531 14.33 -11.15 -21.53
N THR A 532 13.25 -10.42 -21.32
CA THR A 532 12.46 -9.76 -22.35
C THR A 532 12.47 -8.25 -22.13
N ASN A 533 13.02 -7.49 -23.07
CA ASN A 533 13.07 -6.03 -23.09
C ASN A 533 12.36 -5.49 -24.33
N ILE A 534 11.03 -5.32 -24.26
CA ILE A 534 10.20 -4.89 -25.41
C ILE A 534 9.76 -3.44 -25.18
N GLY A 535 10.28 -2.50 -25.98
CA GLY A 535 10.00 -1.08 -25.86
C GLY A 535 10.55 -0.41 -24.59
N GLY A 536 11.20 -1.18 -23.71
CA GLY A 536 11.88 -0.70 -22.51
C GLY A 536 13.35 -0.36 -22.75
N SER A 537 13.96 0.22 -21.71
CA SER A 537 15.39 0.52 -21.65
C SER A 537 16.03 -0.06 -20.39
N ILE A 538 17.17 -0.73 -20.56
CA ILE A 538 18.05 -1.19 -19.48
C ILE A 538 19.35 -0.39 -19.57
N LEU A 539 19.63 0.44 -18.57
CA LEU A 539 20.67 1.49 -18.65
C LEU A 539 21.62 1.44 -17.45
N SER A 540 22.90 1.67 -17.71
CA SER A 540 23.95 1.82 -16.70
C SER A 540 24.84 3.02 -17.06
N ASN A 541 24.57 4.19 -16.45
CA ASN A 541 25.20 5.45 -16.85
C ASN A 541 26.68 5.54 -16.43
N GLY A 542 27.07 4.82 -15.37
CA GLY A 542 28.43 4.82 -14.82
C GLY A 542 29.09 3.45 -14.71
N GLY A 543 28.30 2.36 -14.70
CA GLY A 543 28.77 0.99 -14.50
C GLY A 543 28.68 0.07 -15.73
N ALA A 544 28.65 -1.23 -15.46
CA ALA A 544 28.51 -2.32 -16.42
C ALA A 544 27.10 -2.94 -16.39
N ILE A 545 26.74 -3.68 -17.44
CA ILE A 545 25.53 -4.50 -17.48
C ILE A 545 25.92 -5.98 -17.60
N ASP A 546 25.43 -6.81 -16.69
CA ASP A 546 25.54 -8.27 -16.76
C ASP A 546 24.14 -8.92 -16.73
N ILE A 547 23.76 -9.57 -17.83
CA ILE A 547 22.46 -10.22 -17.98
C ILE A 547 22.70 -11.69 -18.32
N ALA A 548 22.26 -12.61 -17.47
CA ALA A 548 22.25 -14.04 -17.77
C ALA A 548 20.82 -14.61 -17.74
N ALA A 549 20.33 -14.96 -18.93
CA ALA A 549 19.14 -15.78 -19.13
C ALA A 549 19.50 -17.27 -19.17
N ARG A 550 18.68 -18.14 -18.58
CA ARG A 550 18.83 -19.60 -18.72
C ARG A 550 18.50 -20.07 -20.13
N ASP A 551 17.54 -19.43 -20.78
CA ASP A 551 17.01 -19.82 -22.08
C ASP A 551 17.26 -18.73 -23.13
N ASN A 552 16.42 -17.69 -23.21
CA ASN A 552 16.49 -16.66 -24.25
C ASN A 552 16.64 -15.25 -23.68
N LEU A 553 17.33 -14.38 -24.45
CA LEU A 553 17.35 -12.95 -24.23
C LEU A 553 16.79 -12.26 -25.48
N LEU A 554 15.70 -11.51 -25.32
CA LEU A 554 15.10 -10.69 -26.37
C LEU A 554 15.17 -9.21 -25.97
N THR A 555 15.77 -8.39 -26.83
CA THR A 555 15.57 -6.93 -26.81
C THR A 555 14.92 -6.49 -28.12
N GLN A 556 13.88 -5.67 -28.03
CA GLN A 556 13.06 -5.30 -29.18
C GLN A 556 12.58 -3.86 -29.05
N ALA A 557 12.77 -3.05 -30.10
CA ALA A 557 12.15 -1.74 -30.17
C ALA A 557 10.69 -1.84 -30.59
N VAL A 558 9.84 -1.01 -29.99
CA VAL A 558 8.43 -0.89 -30.38
C VAL A 558 8.30 0.22 -31.40
N PHE A 559 7.92 -0.13 -32.62
CA PHE A 559 7.58 0.84 -33.66
C PHE A 559 6.12 1.26 -33.49
N THR A 560 5.83 2.52 -33.77
CA THR A 560 4.48 3.09 -33.75
C THR A 560 4.31 4.11 -34.87
N GLY A 561 3.07 4.51 -35.15
CA GLY A 561 2.73 5.42 -36.22
C GLY A 561 2.42 4.71 -37.54
N GLN A 562 2.14 5.51 -38.56
CA GLN A 562 1.62 5.06 -39.85
C GLN A 562 2.46 5.59 -41.00
N ALA A 563 2.61 4.77 -42.03
CA ALA A 563 3.21 5.13 -43.29
C ALA A 563 2.20 4.89 -44.42
N SER A 564 1.96 5.89 -45.27
CA SER A 564 1.05 5.76 -46.41
C SER A 564 1.70 6.27 -47.69
N PHE A 565 1.39 5.61 -48.79
CA PHE A 565 1.72 6.08 -50.13
C PHE A 565 0.51 5.90 -51.02
N ARG A 566 0.13 6.95 -51.75
CA ARG A 566 -0.94 6.93 -52.75
C ARG A 566 -0.46 7.57 -54.04
N ARG A 567 -0.69 6.90 -55.17
CA ARG A 567 -0.53 7.44 -56.52
C ARG A 567 -1.85 7.36 -57.28
N SER A 568 -2.37 8.51 -57.69
CA SER A 568 -3.58 8.63 -58.51
C SER A 568 -3.19 9.09 -59.91
N CYS A 569 -3.63 8.35 -60.93
CA CYS A 569 -3.36 8.62 -62.33
C CYS A 569 -4.67 8.78 -63.10
N PHE A 570 -4.76 9.79 -63.96
CA PHE A 570 -5.88 10.00 -64.88
C PHE A 570 -5.39 10.36 -66.28
N VAL A 571 -4.90 11.58 -66.46
CA VAL A 571 -4.11 12.04 -67.62
C VAL A 571 -2.66 12.25 -67.21
N PHE A 572 -2.47 12.92 -66.06
CA PHE A 572 -1.21 12.96 -65.31
C PHE A 572 -1.32 12.06 -64.07
N CYS A 573 -0.17 11.73 -63.47
CA CYS A 573 -0.10 11.03 -62.19
C CYS A 573 0.34 11.99 -61.09
N SER A 574 -0.44 12.09 -60.03
CA SER A 574 -0.05 12.71 -58.77
C SER A 574 0.23 11.64 -57.72
N SER A 575 1.24 11.84 -56.89
CA SER A 575 1.53 10.98 -55.74
C SER A 575 1.72 11.79 -54.46
N SER A 576 1.35 11.19 -53.34
CA SER A 576 1.47 11.72 -51.99
C SER A 576 1.96 10.63 -51.06
N ALA A 577 2.92 10.94 -50.20
CA ALA A 577 3.42 10.05 -49.17
C ALA A 577 3.29 10.70 -47.78
N SER A 578 3.05 9.90 -46.75
CA SER A 578 3.16 10.33 -45.36
C SER A 578 3.88 9.25 -44.55
N SER A 579 4.67 9.65 -43.56
CA SER A 579 5.16 8.75 -42.53
C SER A 579 5.36 9.55 -41.24
N ASN A 580 4.85 9.02 -40.14
CA ASN A 580 5.20 9.45 -38.78
C ASN A 580 5.73 8.26 -37.96
N VAL A 581 6.27 7.24 -38.63
CA VAL A 581 6.78 6.03 -37.97
C VAL A 581 7.97 6.36 -37.06
N GLN A 582 7.88 5.93 -35.80
CA GLN A 582 8.89 6.16 -34.77
C GLN A 582 9.14 4.88 -33.97
N ALA A 583 10.39 4.66 -33.56
CA ALA A 583 10.80 3.54 -32.71
C ALA A 583 11.03 4.00 -31.26
N PHE A 584 10.54 3.21 -30.30
CA PHE A 584 10.64 3.46 -28.87
C PHE A 584 11.32 2.29 -28.16
N GLY A 585 12.29 2.60 -27.30
CA GLY A 585 13.01 1.62 -26.46
C GLY A 585 13.67 0.49 -27.24
N GLY A 586 13.72 -0.70 -26.63
CA GLY A 586 14.55 -1.81 -27.11
C GLY A 586 16.04 -1.58 -26.85
N VAL A 587 16.38 -0.75 -25.86
CA VAL A 587 17.75 -0.29 -25.59
C VAL A 587 18.36 -1.07 -24.42
N ILE A 588 19.60 -1.51 -24.59
CA ILE A 588 20.50 -1.96 -23.51
C ILE A 588 21.79 -1.16 -23.66
N GLU A 589 22.11 -0.28 -22.71
CA GLU A 589 23.25 0.65 -22.83
C GLU A 589 24.06 0.75 -21.54
N ALA A 590 25.38 0.61 -21.65
CA ALA A 590 26.32 0.73 -20.54
C ALA A 590 27.51 1.62 -20.88
N ASN A 591 27.89 2.48 -19.94
CA ASN A 591 29.07 3.33 -20.04
C ASN A 591 30.40 2.55 -19.95
N THR A 592 30.37 1.30 -19.50
CA THR A 592 31.54 0.39 -19.51
C THR A 592 31.25 -0.85 -20.35
N ASP A 593 31.40 -2.05 -19.79
CA ASP A 593 31.22 -3.32 -20.50
C ASP A 593 29.76 -3.80 -20.42
N ILE A 594 29.32 -4.55 -21.43
CA ILE A 594 28.08 -5.35 -21.40
C ILE A 594 28.44 -6.82 -21.58
N THR A 595 27.95 -7.66 -20.68
CA THR A 595 27.93 -9.12 -20.84
C THR A 595 26.48 -9.58 -20.95
N LEU A 596 26.11 -10.18 -22.08
CA LEU A 596 24.83 -10.84 -22.30
C LEU A 596 25.07 -12.33 -22.43
N LYS A 597 24.34 -13.16 -21.67
CA LYS A 597 24.40 -14.61 -21.72
C LYS A 597 23.01 -15.22 -21.89
N ALA A 598 22.86 -16.19 -22.78
CA ALA A 598 21.63 -16.96 -22.95
C ALA A 598 21.95 -18.43 -23.30
N GLY A 599 21.22 -19.39 -22.71
CA GLY A 599 21.45 -20.81 -22.98
C GLY A 599 21.03 -21.29 -24.37
N LYS A 600 20.19 -20.52 -25.08
CA LYS A 600 19.73 -20.80 -26.45
C LYS A 600 20.07 -19.68 -27.41
N GLN A 601 19.49 -18.50 -27.22
CA GLN A 601 19.61 -17.41 -28.20
C GLN A 601 19.55 -16.02 -27.56
N ILE A 602 20.41 -15.13 -28.06
CA ILE A 602 20.30 -13.67 -27.88
C ILE A 602 19.67 -13.10 -29.15
N THR A 603 18.63 -12.27 -29.04
CA THR A 603 17.95 -11.63 -30.17
C THR A 603 17.81 -10.13 -29.93
N ASN A 604 18.22 -9.33 -30.90
CA ASN A 604 17.94 -7.90 -30.97
C ASN A 604 17.13 -7.58 -32.22
N THR A 605 15.86 -7.21 -32.05
CA THR A 605 14.93 -6.90 -33.14
C THR A 605 14.58 -5.42 -33.14
N GLY A 606 15.20 -4.65 -34.05
CA GLY A 606 14.98 -3.20 -34.18
C GLY A 606 15.50 -2.35 -33.00
N GLY A 607 16.07 -2.97 -31.97
CA GLY A 607 16.66 -2.30 -30.81
C GLY A 607 18.15 -2.02 -30.93
N THR A 608 18.74 -1.57 -29.84
CA THR A 608 20.16 -1.18 -29.75
C THR A 608 20.79 -1.76 -28.50
N VAL A 609 21.91 -2.46 -28.66
CA VAL A 609 22.79 -2.86 -27.57
C VAL A 609 24.11 -2.11 -27.73
N LEU A 610 24.45 -1.25 -26.76
CA LEU A 610 25.62 -0.36 -26.82
C LEU A 610 26.45 -0.45 -25.53
N ALA A 611 27.62 -1.09 -25.63
CA ALA A 611 28.67 -0.99 -24.61
C ALA A 611 29.68 0.08 -25.06
N LEU A 612 30.00 1.08 -24.25
CA LEU A 612 31.10 2.00 -24.59
C LEU A 612 32.48 1.35 -24.42
N GLY A 613 32.57 0.34 -23.55
CA GLY A 613 33.70 -0.59 -23.44
C GLY A 613 33.56 -1.79 -24.39
N ASN A 614 33.64 -2.99 -23.84
CA ASN A 614 33.53 -4.27 -24.53
C ASN A 614 32.11 -4.82 -24.48
N LEU A 615 31.73 -5.55 -25.54
CA LEU A 615 30.47 -6.26 -25.62
C LEU A 615 30.74 -7.76 -25.76
N MET A 616 30.35 -8.54 -24.75
CA MET A 616 30.42 -10.00 -24.76
C MET A 616 29.02 -10.61 -24.91
N LEU A 617 28.86 -11.46 -25.92
CA LEU A 617 27.62 -12.14 -26.27
C LEU A 617 27.85 -13.67 -26.17
N ASP A 618 27.39 -14.26 -25.07
CA ASP A 618 27.58 -15.67 -24.74
C ASP A 618 26.29 -16.48 -24.94
N ALA A 619 26.07 -16.94 -26.18
CA ALA A 619 24.94 -17.79 -26.53
C ALA A 619 25.29 -18.67 -27.75
N PRO A 620 24.68 -19.85 -27.90
CA PRO A 620 24.82 -20.68 -29.11
C PRO A 620 24.50 -19.92 -30.41
N LYS A 621 23.52 -19.02 -30.36
CA LYS A 621 23.09 -18.17 -31.49
C LYS A 621 22.83 -16.74 -31.04
N THR A 622 23.26 -15.76 -31.84
CA THR A 622 22.97 -14.33 -31.65
C THR A 622 22.38 -13.75 -32.93
N LEU A 623 21.14 -13.26 -32.88
CA LEU A 623 20.42 -12.69 -34.03
C LEU A 623 20.35 -11.15 -33.96
N ALA A 624 20.88 -10.50 -34.99
CA ALA A 624 20.80 -9.06 -35.23
C ALA A 624 19.76 -8.76 -36.34
N GLN A 625 18.53 -8.42 -35.97
CA GLN A 625 17.40 -8.26 -36.89
C GLN A 625 16.96 -6.79 -37.00
N GLY A 626 17.02 -6.24 -38.20
CA GLY A 626 16.54 -4.88 -38.50
C GLY A 626 15.04 -4.88 -38.81
N VAL A 627 14.32 -3.86 -38.35
CA VAL A 627 12.89 -3.66 -38.64
C VAL A 627 12.73 -2.56 -39.69
N PRO A 628 11.93 -2.74 -40.76
CA PRO A 628 11.75 -1.72 -41.78
C PRO A 628 11.11 -0.43 -41.24
N GLY A 629 11.86 0.66 -41.20
CA GLY A 629 11.36 2.01 -40.97
C GLY A 629 11.04 2.72 -42.28
N TYR A 630 10.00 3.57 -42.29
CA TYR A 630 9.55 4.29 -43.50
C TYR A 630 9.79 5.79 -43.40
N THR A 631 10.40 6.39 -44.43
CA THR A 631 10.53 7.85 -44.56
C THR A 631 9.84 8.34 -45.82
N ALA A 632 8.92 9.30 -45.67
CA ALA A 632 8.21 9.93 -46.78
C ALA A 632 8.89 11.24 -47.21
N ILE A 633 8.99 11.47 -48.52
CA ILE A 633 9.49 12.70 -49.13
C ILE A 633 8.45 13.18 -50.13
N ASN A 634 7.86 14.35 -49.88
CA ASN A 634 6.99 15.05 -50.82
C ASN A 634 7.74 16.24 -51.44
N ARG A 635 7.52 16.51 -52.73
CA ARG A 635 7.98 17.74 -53.38
C ARG A 635 6.80 18.50 -53.98
N ASP A 636 6.26 19.42 -53.19
CA ASP A 636 5.07 20.19 -53.53
C ASP A 636 5.37 21.55 -54.19
N HIS A 637 6.62 22.05 -54.09
CA HIS A 637 7.03 23.39 -54.52
C HIS A 637 8.19 23.37 -55.55
N ASP A 638 7.90 22.94 -56.78
CA ASP A 638 8.83 22.97 -57.91
C ASP A 638 8.07 23.36 -59.19
N LEU A 639 8.76 23.86 -60.22
CA LEU A 639 8.16 24.31 -61.48
C LEU A 639 7.35 23.19 -62.18
N LYS A 640 7.71 21.92 -61.94
CA LYS A 640 6.96 20.73 -62.40
C LYS A 640 5.64 20.50 -61.66
N ALA A 641 5.51 20.94 -60.41
CA ALA A 641 4.27 20.82 -59.64
C ALA A 641 3.18 21.79 -60.18
N TRP A 642 3.59 22.92 -60.75
CA TRP A 642 2.71 23.87 -61.44
C TRP A 642 2.01 23.25 -62.67
N PHE A 643 2.70 22.34 -63.37
CA PHE A 643 2.14 21.53 -64.47
C PHE A 643 1.38 20.27 -64.00
N GLY A 644 1.00 20.18 -62.73
CA GLY A 644 0.15 19.11 -62.19
C GLY A 644 0.86 17.81 -61.77
N ASN A 645 2.18 17.70 -61.98
CA ASN A 645 2.97 16.53 -61.59
C ASN A 645 3.52 16.67 -60.16
N ARG A 646 2.67 16.43 -59.14
CA ARG A 646 3.13 16.27 -57.76
C ARG A 646 3.78 14.90 -57.58
N TRP A 647 5.05 14.88 -57.17
CA TRP A 647 5.78 13.64 -56.94
C TRP A 647 6.12 13.47 -55.46
N ALA A 648 5.93 12.24 -55.00
CA ALA A 648 6.26 11.79 -53.67
C ALA A 648 7.01 10.45 -53.78
N ALA A 649 7.94 10.23 -52.86
CA ALA A 649 8.65 8.98 -52.72
C ALA A 649 8.57 8.52 -51.26
N ILE A 650 8.57 7.21 -51.05
CA ILE A 650 8.67 6.61 -49.74
C ILE A 650 9.81 5.60 -49.76
N TYR A 651 10.69 5.69 -48.77
CA TYR A 651 11.87 4.84 -48.63
C TYR A 651 11.64 3.92 -47.44
N ALA A 652 11.90 2.62 -47.62
CA ALA A 652 12.08 1.71 -46.51
C ALA A 652 13.57 1.55 -46.21
N ALA A 653 13.94 1.56 -44.94
CA ALA A 653 15.28 1.24 -44.47
C ALA A 653 15.21 0.33 -43.24
N ASP A 654 16.02 -0.74 -43.22
CA ASP A 654 16.17 -1.55 -42.01
C ASP A 654 16.70 -0.65 -40.88
N THR A 655 15.99 -0.63 -39.74
CA THR A 655 16.25 0.24 -38.59
C THR A 655 16.49 -0.62 -37.35
N GLY A 656 17.55 -0.31 -36.61
CA GLY A 656 17.94 -1.02 -35.39
C GLY A 656 18.40 -2.46 -35.62
N GLY A 657 18.34 -3.30 -34.59
CA GLY A 657 18.97 -4.63 -34.60
C GLY A 657 20.49 -4.53 -34.48
N ILE A 658 21.00 -3.51 -33.77
CA ILE A 658 22.43 -3.17 -33.75
C ILE A 658 23.06 -3.59 -32.42
N PHE A 659 24.17 -4.31 -32.49
CA PHE A 659 25.08 -4.57 -31.38
C PHE A 659 26.37 -3.76 -31.59
N THR A 660 26.75 -2.92 -30.63
CA THR A 660 27.93 -2.06 -30.71
C THR A 660 28.80 -2.19 -29.47
N GLY A 661 30.07 -2.54 -29.67
CA GLY A 661 31.15 -2.27 -28.72
C GLY A 661 31.87 -0.99 -29.16
N GLY A 662 31.96 0.01 -28.28
CA GLY A 662 32.40 1.37 -28.61
C GLY A 662 33.91 1.48 -28.78
N SER A 663 34.63 1.68 -27.68
CA SER A 663 36.09 1.69 -27.67
C SER A 663 36.69 0.28 -27.62
N GLY A 664 35.92 -0.73 -27.18
CA GLY A 664 36.34 -2.11 -27.00
C GLY A 664 36.04 -3.03 -28.18
N LYS A 665 36.01 -4.33 -27.89
CA LYS A 665 35.73 -5.41 -28.84
C LYS A 665 34.30 -5.91 -28.71
N VAL A 666 33.75 -6.43 -29.81
CA VAL A 666 32.57 -7.32 -29.76
C VAL A 666 33.07 -8.76 -29.83
N ARG A 667 32.72 -9.58 -28.84
CA ARG A 667 33.01 -11.02 -28.82
C ARG A 667 31.73 -11.83 -28.76
N LEU A 668 31.58 -12.79 -29.67
CA LEU A 668 30.50 -13.78 -29.69
C LEU A 668 31.08 -15.18 -29.51
N THR A 669 30.50 -15.99 -28.62
CA THR A 669 30.95 -17.38 -28.38
C THR A 669 30.32 -18.40 -29.34
N GLY A 670 29.13 -18.12 -29.86
CA GLY A 670 28.41 -18.94 -30.84
C GLY A 670 28.28 -18.28 -32.23
N GLU A 671 27.26 -18.70 -32.97
CA GLU A 671 26.93 -18.24 -34.32
C GLU A 671 26.29 -16.84 -34.30
N ALA A 672 26.72 -15.96 -35.21
CA ALA A 672 26.20 -14.59 -35.33
C ALA A 672 25.37 -14.40 -36.62
N ASP A 673 24.05 -14.29 -36.49
CA ASP A 673 23.13 -14.07 -37.61
C ASP A 673 22.84 -12.58 -37.84
N ILE A 674 22.89 -12.16 -39.10
CA ILE A 674 22.55 -10.81 -39.53
C ILE A 674 21.34 -10.85 -40.48
N GLU A 675 20.22 -10.27 -40.06
CA GLU A 675 19.00 -10.09 -40.86
C GLU A 675 18.57 -8.61 -40.87
N GLY A 676 19.30 -7.78 -41.60
CA GLY A 676 19.06 -6.33 -41.68
C GLY A 676 19.60 -5.52 -40.48
N GLY A 677 20.05 -6.19 -39.41
CA GLY A 677 20.78 -5.57 -38.30
C GLY A 677 22.29 -5.44 -38.55
N ALA A 678 23.08 -5.20 -37.50
CA ALA A 678 24.54 -5.07 -37.61
C ALA A 678 25.28 -5.39 -36.30
N PHE A 679 26.53 -5.85 -36.44
CA PHE A 679 27.53 -5.87 -35.36
C PHE A 679 28.61 -4.83 -35.69
N ASN A 680 28.88 -3.91 -34.77
CA ASN A 680 29.82 -2.81 -34.95
C ASN A 680 30.87 -2.82 -33.82
N ALA A 681 32.16 -2.81 -34.17
CA ALA A 681 33.24 -2.71 -33.20
C ALA A 681 34.50 -2.07 -33.81
N PRO A 682 34.81 -0.79 -33.49
CA PRO A 682 36.09 -0.18 -33.84
C PRO A 682 37.31 -0.96 -33.34
N GLY A 683 37.22 -1.63 -32.18
CA GLY A 683 38.27 -2.50 -31.65
C GLY A 683 38.35 -3.90 -32.29
N GLY A 684 37.43 -4.22 -33.21
CA GLY A 684 37.33 -5.51 -33.89
C GLY A 684 36.23 -6.43 -33.36
N ILE A 685 35.72 -7.28 -34.24
CA ILE A 685 34.68 -8.29 -33.97
C ILE A 685 35.33 -9.67 -34.00
N ALA A 686 35.10 -10.47 -32.95
CA ALA A 686 35.50 -11.88 -32.88
C ALA A 686 34.25 -12.75 -32.69
N ALA A 687 33.99 -13.65 -33.61
CA ALA A 687 32.86 -14.59 -33.55
C ALA A 687 33.39 -16.02 -33.58
N ASP A 688 33.45 -16.67 -32.42
CA ASP A 688 34.05 -18.00 -32.26
C ASP A 688 33.26 -19.08 -33.03
N GLY A 689 31.94 -18.89 -33.22
CA GLY A 689 31.06 -19.72 -34.07
C GLY A 689 30.83 -19.21 -35.50
N GLY A 690 31.49 -18.13 -35.92
CA GLY A 690 31.33 -17.52 -37.25
C GLY A 690 30.14 -16.56 -37.41
N VAL A 691 29.99 -15.99 -38.61
CA VAL A 691 28.98 -14.97 -38.94
C VAL A 691 28.21 -15.37 -40.20
N VAL A 692 26.87 -15.37 -40.13
CA VAL A 692 25.94 -15.72 -41.21
C VAL A 692 25.07 -14.52 -41.57
N THR A 693 25.24 -13.98 -42.78
CA THR A 693 24.42 -12.87 -43.27
C THR A 693 23.21 -13.42 -44.04
N ILE A 694 22.06 -13.52 -43.38
CA ILE A 694 20.76 -13.88 -43.98
C ILE A 694 20.29 -12.75 -44.92
N ARG A 695 20.34 -11.50 -44.43
CA ARG A 695 19.99 -10.29 -45.20
C ARG A 695 20.91 -9.15 -44.78
N ALA A 696 21.60 -8.53 -45.73
CA ALA A 696 22.31 -7.28 -45.47
C ALA A 696 21.31 -6.10 -45.29
N PRO A 697 21.60 -5.09 -44.46
CA PRO A 697 20.75 -3.92 -44.27
C PRO A 697 20.40 -3.23 -45.60
N ARG A 698 19.11 -2.99 -45.83
CA ARG A 698 18.60 -2.38 -47.07
C ARG A 698 18.15 -0.95 -46.86
N ARG A 699 18.28 -0.15 -47.92
CA ARG A 699 17.65 1.18 -48.04
C ARG A 699 17.18 1.37 -49.48
N GLU A 700 15.90 1.14 -49.73
CA GLU A 700 15.35 1.05 -51.09
C GLU A 700 14.15 2.00 -51.27
N PRO A 701 14.03 2.68 -52.43
CA PRO A 701 12.84 3.44 -52.79
C PRO A 701 11.70 2.48 -53.17
N LEU A 702 10.58 2.54 -52.45
CA LEU A 702 9.41 1.72 -52.76
C LEU A 702 8.68 2.31 -53.97
N THR A 703 8.49 1.48 -54.99
CA THR A 703 7.77 1.85 -56.22
C THR A 703 6.66 0.86 -56.52
N ILE A 704 5.51 1.37 -56.97
CA ILE A 704 4.35 0.54 -57.33
C ILE A 704 4.28 0.38 -58.85
N GLY A 705 4.41 -0.85 -59.35
CA GLY A 705 3.97 -1.25 -60.70
C GLY A 705 4.99 -2.02 -61.54
N ASN A 706 4.59 -3.20 -62.02
CA ASN A 706 5.21 -4.02 -63.08
C ASN A 706 6.75 -4.18 -63.04
N GLY A 707 7.30 -4.33 -61.84
CA GLY A 707 8.66 -4.81 -61.58
C GLY A 707 8.68 -5.50 -60.22
N ASN A 708 8.28 -6.77 -60.16
CA ASN A 708 8.08 -7.49 -58.90
C ASN A 708 9.40 -7.79 -58.17
N HIS A 709 9.78 -6.91 -57.24
CA HIS A 709 10.68 -7.24 -56.12
C HIS A 709 10.05 -6.84 -54.78
N LEU A 710 8.74 -7.00 -54.61
CA LEU A 710 8.18 -7.18 -53.27
C LEU A 710 8.74 -8.50 -52.75
N GLY A 711 9.68 -8.40 -51.81
CA GLY A 711 10.40 -9.55 -51.27
C GLY A 711 9.43 -10.58 -50.69
N LEU A 712 9.37 -11.75 -51.33
CA LEU A 712 8.69 -12.91 -50.77
C LEU A 712 9.40 -13.28 -49.46
N VAL A 713 8.71 -13.04 -48.34
CA VAL A 713 9.09 -13.59 -47.05
C VAL A 713 8.83 -15.09 -47.13
N SER A 714 9.89 -15.90 -47.24
CA SER A 714 9.78 -17.35 -47.29
C SER A 714 9.48 -17.90 -45.90
N TRP A 715 8.20 -18.00 -45.58
CA TRP A 715 7.72 -18.49 -44.29
C TRP A 715 7.58 -20.03 -44.28
N PHE A 716 8.67 -20.73 -43.97
CA PHE A 716 8.72 -22.13 -43.51
C PHE A 716 10.07 -22.35 -42.80
N GLY A 717 10.14 -22.78 -41.54
CA GLY A 717 9.07 -23.02 -40.56
C GLY A 717 9.60 -23.61 -39.25
N LEU A 718 8.66 -23.87 -38.32
CA LEU A 718 8.79 -24.44 -36.96
C LEU A 718 9.47 -23.53 -35.92
#